data_AF-A0A357ZFE2-F1
#
_entry.id   AF-A0A357ZFE2-F1
#
_cell.length_a   1.000
_cell.length_b   1.000
_cell.length_c   1.000
_cell.angle_alpha   90.00
_cell.angle_beta   90.00
_cell.angle_gamma   90.00
#
_symmetry.space_group_name_H-M   'P 1'
#
loop_
_entity.id
_entity.type
_entity.pdbx_description
1 polymer ?
#
loop_
_entity_poly.entity_id
_entity_poly.type
_entity_poly.pdbx_seq_one_letter_code
_entity_poly.pdbx_strand_id
1 'polypeptide(L)'
;MPAKYYCPRFISIKPRKRRRCVNKRFVRGLIGLLAVVVMLTGVPLQAFAAGLPIKQVEELKVAVLSDTHYLSPDLIKDTDDFTHNMYSDRKMIAESDAFLTGLLNTLKEDKPEVLLISGDLTKDGETESHRALAAKLEEFKKKELPDLHIYVTAGNHDVNNSGAWNFNTADDTKVPAGRTSQETFLQTWNDLVYEDSSIVARFTPEEGKQGGGLSFAARPKDGFTVISIDTARYSADNTSSGRDEHETGGAIGTDLENWVLAQIADAKRRGDTVIGFEHHGMASHIGLGANDLPPTLLNDLIVDYSRIREGFVDAGLQYIFTGHMHANDIASYTTARGNTLYDIETGSVTTYPSPARVVNFKRTVEQGKVNETAAIKTYTGVNAGTFKHPQTGETITVDDISAYGQTRGFSYELISNVMNNMLHGFYWNMQQNGSKETIAKLIGSIIDGAKSGNMSLTDILGVINGGNSAMTVDQLIDEVIPGALPEKSEDATIYYDKEKQGIAINFNLNTKTKLELLLPNQGIKDTITTLFAKFDKEVLSDTSQLDRLISNFADELLKLPVTSDGSKTALDYANYLFQNQAAGYDSREFPEWMKEATAAVESRQMLDKVFTLAVKHVAGMLNLALDNTTFEELIGSKVWDNTNKKFIPTDPNRTPLIAGNDAAGKGGGLFVVLFGAKWKGGKLPDGTSVLNAPSGTSSVIANQEVGYSVSDFIRSLGNYVKVNFETILGDLLLGKAKPATDGGTVEMEKEGLISEKTKNDINAFLLKLTGAVGVDKNFAEDNNTTIASLWSLGTSTGALTESIASAESIDLSLYTDESAQAVTTALQKVRELRLAASQTEIDAALAELDKAVAGLVKPTPVDEGQTGDPTDNRTAEQTGNGNLPKTGDTGLFVVPIIALILGLTLIATAAATKRNKRISAILRKR
;
A
#
# COMPACT_ATOMS: atom_id res chain seq x y z
N MET A 1 -26.79 47.45 47.67
CA MET A 1 -27.47 46.90 48.88
C MET A 1 -27.43 45.38 48.79
N PRO A 2 -27.33 44.63 49.91
CA PRO A 2 -26.80 44.96 51.24
C PRO A 2 -25.77 43.88 51.70
N ALA A 3 -25.06 43.86 52.84
CA ALA A 3 -25.09 44.54 54.16
C ALA A 3 -23.63 44.52 54.72
N LYS A 4 -23.03 45.61 55.24
CA LYS A 4 -23.01 46.11 56.65
C LYS A 4 -22.79 44.99 57.69
N TYR A 5 -21.74 45.05 58.53
CA TYR A 5 -21.74 45.72 59.85
C TYR A 5 -20.37 46.26 60.36
N TYR A 6 -20.48 47.34 61.14
CA TYR A 6 -19.50 48.13 61.93
C TYR A 6 -18.90 47.37 63.15
N CYS A 7 -17.59 47.45 63.49
CA CYS A 7 -16.82 48.47 64.29
C CYS A 7 -16.83 48.18 65.83
N PRO A 8 -16.00 48.78 66.74
CA PRO A 8 -14.55 49.14 66.80
C PRO A 8 -13.85 48.69 68.13
N ARG A 9 -12.54 48.99 68.35
CA ARG A 9 -12.04 49.81 69.49
C ARG A 9 -10.49 49.87 69.71
N PHE A 10 -10.03 51.12 69.94
CA PHE A 10 -8.93 51.64 70.78
C PHE A 10 -7.43 51.39 70.48
N ILE A 11 -6.83 52.39 69.82
CA ILE A 11 -5.72 53.29 70.24
C ILE A 11 -4.66 52.72 71.23
N SER A 12 -3.37 52.75 70.84
CA SER A 12 -2.32 53.59 71.47
C SER A 12 -0.91 52.98 71.55
N ILE A 13 0.05 53.73 70.99
CA ILE A 13 1.47 53.92 71.40
C ILE A 13 2.52 52.84 71.06
N LYS A 14 3.50 53.32 70.28
CA LYS A 14 4.80 52.74 69.90
C LYS A 14 5.87 52.94 71.02
N PRO A 15 7.11 52.43 70.86
CA PRO A 15 7.84 51.62 71.84
C PRO A 15 8.92 52.41 72.61
N ARG A 16 9.54 51.79 73.63
CA ARG A 16 11.00 51.92 73.87
C ARG A 16 11.56 51.15 75.08
N LYS A 17 12.89 50.94 74.99
CA LYS A 17 13.95 50.77 76.02
C LYS A 17 14.30 49.31 76.35
N ARG A 18 15.57 48.88 76.46
CA ARG A 18 16.90 49.53 76.65
C ARG A 18 17.98 48.52 76.18
N ARG A 19 19.04 48.91 75.46
CA ARG A 19 20.39 49.32 75.95
C ARG A 19 21.04 48.28 76.89
N ARG A 20 22.32 47.88 76.78
CA ARG A 20 23.50 48.77 76.70
C ARG A 20 24.83 48.01 76.52
N CYS A 21 25.71 48.64 75.74
CA CYS A 21 27.18 48.81 75.84
C CYS A 21 28.14 47.69 76.30
N VAL A 22 29.00 47.36 75.34
CA VAL A 22 30.43 46.98 75.36
C VAL A 22 31.23 47.43 76.60
N ASN A 23 32.03 46.51 77.15
CA ASN A 23 33.18 46.83 78.01
C ASN A 23 34.48 46.31 77.36
N LYS A 24 35.37 47.25 77.02
CA LYS A 24 36.68 47.03 76.41
C LYS A 24 37.65 46.52 77.48
N ARG A 25 37.75 45.20 77.68
CA ARG A 25 38.83 44.58 78.48
C ARG A 25 38.95 43.07 78.25
N PHE A 26 38.91 42.60 77.00
CA PHE A 26 39.28 41.22 76.64
C PHE A 26 39.76 41.09 75.19
N VAL A 27 40.47 42.13 74.69
CA VAL A 27 40.91 42.25 73.28
C VAL A 27 42.42 42.00 73.10
N ARG A 28 43.14 41.46 74.10
CA ARG A 28 44.60 41.21 73.96
C ARG A 28 45.10 39.84 74.42
N GLY A 29 44.21 38.88 74.70
CA GLY A 29 44.59 37.52 75.14
C GLY A 29 44.20 36.36 74.22
N LEU A 30 43.38 36.58 73.18
CA LEU A 30 42.83 35.47 72.38
C LEU A 30 43.37 35.38 70.93
N ILE A 31 44.18 36.34 70.49
CA ILE A 31 44.71 36.38 69.11
C ILE A 31 45.99 35.53 68.97
N GLY A 32 46.66 35.18 70.08
CA GLY A 32 47.88 34.36 70.07
C GLY A 32 47.64 32.83 70.11
N LEU A 33 46.46 32.35 70.51
CA LEU A 33 46.18 30.91 70.64
C LEU A 33 45.44 30.33 69.40
N LEU A 34 44.80 31.17 68.58
CA LEU A 34 44.14 30.72 67.35
C LEU A 34 45.13 30.52 66.17
N ALA A 35 46.33 31.12 66.26
CA ALA A 35 47.34 31.04 65.19
C ALA A 35 48.19 29.75 65.24
N VAL A 36 48.16 28.98 66.34
CA VAL A 36 48.95 27.74 66.49
C VAL A 36 48.13 26.48 66.21
N VAL A 37 46.80 26.53 66.31
CA VAL A 37 45.93 25.39 65.95
C VAL A 37 45.64 25.32 64.43
N VAL A 38 45.76 26.44 63.71
CA VAL A 38 45.58 26.47 62.24
C VAL A 38 46.84 26.02 61.47
N MET A 39 48.00 25.90 62.13
CA MET A 39 49.27 25.49 61.47
C MET A 39 49.60 24.00 61.56
N LEU A 40 48.76 23.16 62.20
CA LEU A 40 49.04 21.72 62.38
C LEU A 40 48.06 20.75 61.70
N THR A 41 47.16 21.25 60.84
CA THR A 41 46.31 20.40 59.96
C THR A 41 46.44 20.75 58.47
N GLY A 42 47.53 21.40 58.09
CA GLY A 42 47.85 21.77 56.71
C GLY A 42 48.19 20.56 55.82
N VAL A 43 47.22 19.67 55.60
CA VAL A 43 47.06 19.03 54.30
C VAL A 43 46.41 20.09 53.41
N PRO A 44 46.92 20.38 52.21
CA PRO A 44 46.20 21.25 51.30
C PRO A 44 44.89 20.53 50.91
N LEU A 45 43.79 20.91 51.55
CA LEU A 45 42.49 20.86 50.89
C LEU A 45 42.59 21.84 49.71
N GLN A 46 43.08 21.34 48.58
CA GLN A 46 42.55 21.76 47.30
C GLN A 46 41.05 21.50 47.42
N ALA A 47 40.31 22.56 47.73
CA ALA A 47 38.88 22.56 47.61
C ALA A 47 38.60 22.04 46.19
N PHE A 48 37.94 20.88 46.14
CA PHE A 48 37.18 20.44 44.99
C PHE A 48 36.28 21.62 44.60
N ALA A 49 36.74 22.43 43.67
CA ALA A 49 35.84 23.02 42.69
C ALA A 49 35.30 21.81 41.92
N ALA A 50 34.25 21.18 42.47
CA ALA A 50 33.36 20.39 41.66
C ALA A 50 32.97 21.31 40.51
N GLY A 51 33.47 21.00 39.31
CA GLY A 51 33.18 21.78 38.13
C GLY A 51 31.68 21.99 38.06
N LEU A 52 31.26 23.26 38.03
CA LEU A 52 29.89 23.58 37.65
C LEU A 52 29.62 22.82 36.34
N PRO A 53 28.51 22.06 36.22
CA PRO A 53 28.25 21.27 35.02
C PRO A 53 28.26 22.22 33.83
N ILE A 54 29.22 22.02 32.92
CA ILE A 54 29.38 22.85 31.73
C ILE A 54 28.13 22.65 30.88
N LYS A 55 27.40 23.73 30.62
CA LYS A 55 26.32 23.73 29.62
C LYS A 55 26.95 23.49 28.25
N GLN A 56 26.81 22.27 27.73
CA GLN A 56 27.27 21.90 26.40
C GLN A 56 26.11 22.11 25.42
N VAL A 57 26.35 22.88 24.36
CA VAL A 57 25.37 23.13 23.30
C VAL A 57 25.99 22.65 22.00
N GLU A 58 25.33 21.72 21.34
CA GLU A 58 25.76 21.14 20.07
C GLU A 58 24.63 21.25 19.06
N GLU A 59 24.99 21.39 17.79
CA GLU A 59 24.05 21.56 16.68
C GLU A 59 24.49 20.72 15.49
N LEU A 60 23.54 20.15 14.78
CA LEU A 60 23.75 19.41 13.53
C LEU A 60 22.67 19.83 12.53
N LYS A 61 23.10 20.31 11.36
CA LYS A 61 22.17 20.65 10.28
C LYS A 61 22.12 19.56 9.21
N VAL A 62 20.93 19.03 9.00
CA VAL A 62 20.67 17.89 8.10
C VAL A 62 19.72 18.33 6.99
N ALA A 63 20.12 18.14 5.73
CA ALA A 63 19.20 18.20 4.60
C ALA A 63 18.66 16.79 4.31
N VAL A 64 17.40 16.69 3.91
CA VAL A 64 16.71 15.42 3.65
C VAL A 64 16.00 15.49 2.31
N LEU A 65 16.27 14.50 1.48
CA LEU A 65 15.55 14.17 0.25
C LEU A 65 15.05 12.73 0.37
N SER A 66 14.05 12.38 -0.42
CA SER A 66 13.58 11.00 -0.54
C SER A 66 13.06 10.73 -1.94
N ASP A 67 13.03 9.46 -2.33
CA ASP A 67 12.35 8.97 -3.53
C ASP A 67 12.72 9.80 -4.76
N THR A 68 14.04 9.95 -4.96
CA THR A 68 14.55 10.78 -6.05
C THR A 68 14.14 10.22 -7.41
N HIS A 69 13.92 8.90 -7.48
CA HIS A 69 13.59 8.14 -8.69
C HIS A 69 14.38 8.62 -9.89
N TYR A 70 15.67 8.84 -9.68
CA TYR A 70 16.53 9.42 -10.69
C TYR A 70 16.58 8.48 -11.88
N LEU A 71 16.19 8.96 -13.06
CA LEU A 71 16.43 8.29 -14.33
C LEU A 71 17.43 9.12 -15.11
N SER A 72 18.57 8.54 -15.44
CA SER A 72 19.57 9.24 -16.25
C SER A 72 18.93 9.76 -17.55
N PRO A 73 19.10 11.05 -17.91
CA PRO A 73 18.63 11.58 -19.18
C PRO A 73 19.12 10.78 -20.39
N ASP A 74 20.25 10.09 -20.28
CA ASP A 74 20.80 9.23 -21.33
C ASP A 74 19.96 7.97 -21.60
N LEU A 75 19.07 7.58 -20.68
CA LEU A 75 18.14 6.45 -20.83
C LEU A 75 16.76 6.86 -21.36
N ILE A 76 16.55 8.15 -21.63
CA ILE A 76 15.26 8.71 -22.02
C ILE A 76 15.26 9.09 -23.50
N LYS A 77 14.19 8.72 -24.19
CA LYS A 77 13.87 9.15 -25.55
C LYS A 77 12.35 9.21 -25.70
N ASP A 78 11.85 10.12 -26.53
CA ASP A 78 10.42 10.20 -26.84
C ASP A 78 9.96 9.01 -27.68
N THR A 79 9.55 7.94 -27.01
CA THR A 79 9.00 6.72 -27.59
C THR A 79 7.63 6.43 -27.00
N ASP A 80 6.83 5.64 -27.70
CA ASP A 80 5.54 5.16 -27.18
C ASP A 80 5.73 4.36 -25.88
N ASP A 81 6.81 3.58 -25.78
CA ASP A 81 7.18 2.83 -24.58
C ASP A 81 7.44 3.74 -23.37
N PHE A 82 8.21 4.83 -23.55
CA PHE A 82 8.49 5.78 -22.49
C PHE A 82 7.23 6.55 -22.10
N THR A 83 6.45 6.98 -23.10
CA THR A 83 5.19 7.71 -22.90
C THR A 83 4.18 6.87 -22.13
N HIS A 84 4.02 5.60 -22.49
CA HIS A 84 3.15 4.67 -21.77
C HIS A 84 3.63 4.42 -20.33
N ASN A 85 4.95 4.32 -20.11
CA ASN A 85 5.52 4.18 -18.77
C ASN A 85 5.25 5.42 -17.91
N MET A 86 5.44 6.62 -18.47
CA MET A 86 5.16 7.89 -17.81
C MET A 86 3.67 8.05 -17.47
N TYR A 87 2.75 7.63 -18.33
CA TYR A 87 1.31 7.66 -18.03
C TYR A 87 0.82 6.45 -17.24
N SER A 88 1.70 5.60 -16.72
CA SER A 88 1.36 4.53 -15.79
C SER A 88 1.84 4.82 -14.37
N ASP A 89 2.50 5.97 -14.16
CA ASP A 89 3.03 6.42 -12.89
C ASP A 89 2.77 7.93 -12.75
N ARG A 90 2.65 8.44 -11.53
CA ARG A 90 2.45 9.88 -11.27
C ARG A 90 3.77 10.68 -11.24
N LYS A 91 4.91 9.98 -11.27
CA LYS A 91 6.25 10.56 -11.14
C LYS A 91 6.64 11.35 -12.41
N MET A 92 7.18 12.54 -12.20
CA MET A 92 7.80 13.43 -13.18
C MET A 92 9.25 12.96 -13.48
N ILE A 93 9.36 11.73 -14.01
CA ILE A 93 10.64 11.06 -14.21
C ILE A 93 11.53 11.77 -15.24
N ALA A 94 10.92 12.33 -16.30
CA ALA A 94 11.66 13.09 -17.30
C ALA A 94 12.30 14.36 -16.70
N GLU A 95 11.72 14.90 -15.63
CA GLU A 95 12.20 16.09 -14.95
C GLU A 95 13.12 15.78 -13.75
N SER A 96 13.33 14.50 -13.41
CA SER A 96 14.05 14.06 -12.21
C SER A 96 15.42 14.73 -12.02
N ASP A 97 16.25 14.81 -13.06
CA ASP A 97 17.57 15.45 -12.99
C ASP A 97 17.49 16.96 -12.73
N ALA A 98 16.57 17.65 -13.40
CA ALA A 98 16.39 19.09 -13.26
C ALA A 98 15.81 19.45 -11.88
N PHE A 99 14.85 18.67 -11.40
CA PHE A 99 14.21 18.89 -10.10
C PHE A 99 15.19 18.64 -8.96
N LEU A 100 15.96 17.54 -9.02
CA LEU A 100 17.03 17.28 -8.07
C LEU A 100 18.07 18.41 -8.09
N THR A 101 18.44 18.92 -9.27
CA THR A 101 19.37 20.06 -9.38
C THR A 101 18.82 21.32 -8.73
N GLY A 102 17.55 21.65 -8.95
CA GLY A 102 16.88 22.80 -8.32
C GLY A 102 16.85 22.67 -6.79
N LEU A 103 16.54 21.47 -6.27
CA LEU A 103 16.52 21.20 -4.85
C LEU A 103 17.92 21.29 -4.23
N LEU A 104 18.95 20.68 -4.84
CA LEU A 104 20.34 20.78 -4.37
C LEU A 104 20.84 22.24 -4.35
N ASN A 105 20.49 23.03 -5.38
CA ASN A 105 20.80 24.47 -5.44
C ASN A 105 20.07 25.28 -4.37
N THR A 106 18.90 24.84 -3.92
CA THR A 106 18.19 25.47 -2.80
C THR A 106 18.81 25.08 -1.46
N LEU A 107 19.06 23.78 -1.26
CA LEU A 107 19.57 23.21 -0.02
C LEU A 107 20.99 23.69 0.31
N LYS A 108 21.83 23.98 -0.69
CA LYS A 108 23.21 24.45 -0.43
C LYS A 108 23.26 25.78 0.33
N GLU A 109 22.25 26.62 0.18
CA GLU A 109 22.19 27.93 0.85
C GLU A 109 22.03 27.79 2.37
N ASP A 110 21.42 26.68 2.84
CA ASP A 110 21.35 26.38 4.26
C ASP A 110 22.67 25.86 4.83
N LYS A 111 23.63 25.45 3.99
CA LYS A 111 24.91 24.84 4.38
C LYS A 111 24.72 23.66 5.34
N PRO A 112 24.01 22.60 4.93
CA PRO A 112 23.88 21.39 5.71
C PRO A 112 25.25 20.73 5.91
N GLU A 113 25.41 20.04 7.04
CA GLU A 113 26.58 19.21 7.35
C GLU A 113 26.34 17.76 6.91
N VAL A 114 25.06 17.34 6.80
CA VAL A 114 24.64 16.02 6.35
C VAL A 114 23.53 16.16 5.30
N LEU A 115 23.60 15.38 4.22
CA LEU A 115 22.49 15.13 3.30
C LEU A 115 22.05 13.67 3.44
N LEU A 116 20.79 13.44 3.80
CA LEU A 116 20.15 12.12 3.82
C LEU A 116 19.31 11.93 2.57
N ILE A 117 19.38 10.73 1.98
CA ILE A 117 18.44 10.26 0.96
C ILE A 117 17.84 8.92 1.39
N SER A 118 16.55 8.93 1.76
CA SER A 118 15.82 7.78 2.35
C SER A 118 15.28 6.79 1.31
N GLY A 119 16.13 6.34 0.39
CA GLY A 119 15.79 5.29 -0.57
C GLY A 119 15.10 5.79 -1.84
N ASP A 120 14.84 4.82 -2.73
CA ASP A 120 14.37 5.01 -4.10
C ASP A 120 15.21 6.07 -4.83
N LEU A 121 16.51 5.80 -4.82
CA LEU A 121 17.54 6.64 -5.43
C LEU A 121 17.37 6.67 -6.94
N THR A 122 16.97 5.55 -7.55
CA THR A 122 16.73 5.44 -8.98
C THR A 122 15.28 5.07 -9.29
N LYS A 123 14.89 5.20 -10.55
CA LYS A 123 13.53 4.89 -10.96
C LYS A 123 13.22 3.41 -10.73
N ASP A 124 14.03 2.52 -11.30
CA ASP A 124 13.83 1.07 -11.22
C ASP A 124 15.16 0.29 -11.10
N GLY A 125 16.17 0.87 -10.42
CA GLY A 125 17.42 0.16 -10.11
C GLY A 125 18.39 0.13 -11.27
N GLU A 126 18.29 1.05 -12.23
CA GLU A 126 19.21 1.13 -13.36
C GLU A 126 20.62 1.47 -12.87
N THR A 127 21.59 0.61 -13.17
CA THR A 127 23.00 0.81 -12.78
C THR A 127 23.56 2.11 -13.38
N GLU A 128 23.14 2.45 -14.59
CA GLU A 128 23.49 3.71 -15.24
C GLU A 128 22.95 4.93 -14.46
N SER A 129 21.71 4.86 -13.96
CA SER A 129 21.12 5.91 -13.13
C SER A 129 21.80 6.03 -11.78
N HIS A 130 22.12 4.92 -11.10
CA HIS A 130 22.87 4.96 -9.84
C HIS A 130 24.22 5.64 -10.00
N ARG A 131 24.98 5.28 -11.05
CA ARG A 131 26.29 5.89 -11.33
C ARG A 131 26.17 7.37 -11.65
N ALA A 132 25.18 7.76 -12.46
CA ALA A 132 24.94 9.15 -12.81
C ALA A 132 24.55 9.99 -11.58
N LEU A 133 23.68 9.47 -10.72
CA LEU A 133 23.29 10.13 -9.48
C LEU A 133 24.47 10.26 -8.50
N ALA A 134 25.23 9.19 -8.27
CA ALA A 134 26.42 9.22 -7.41
C ALA A 134 27.45 10.25 -7.91
N ALA A 135 27.75 10.26 -9.20
CA ALA A 135 28.65 11.24 -9.80
C ALA A 135 28.15 12.69 -9.65
N LYS A 136 26.84 12.91 -9.83
CA LYS A 136 26.21 14.22 -9.63
C LYS A 136 26.36 14.72 -8.19
N LEU A 137 26.14 13.85 -7.22
CA LEU A 137 26.25 14.16 -5.79
C LEU A 137 27.71 14.36 -5.36
N GLU A 138 28.64 13.57 -5.90
CA GLU A 138 30.09 13.76 -5.68
C GLU A 138 30.54 15.13 -6.22
N GLU A 139 30.11 15.48 -7.44
CA GLU A 139 30.41 16.78 -8.04
C GLU A 139 29.84 17.94 -7.20
N PHE A 140 28.58 17.80 -6.74
CA PHE A 140 27.94 18.77 -5.86
C PHE A 140 28.71 18.95 -4.54
N LYS A 141 29.04 17.87 -3.84
CA LYS A 141 29.86 17.89 -2.61
C LYS A 141 31.20 18.59 -2.87
N LYS A 142 31.91 18.18 -3.92
CA LYS A 142 33.24 18.74 -4.25
C LYS A 142 33.21 20.24 -4.58
N LYS A 143 32.18 20.72 -5.28
CA LYS A 143 32.10 22.11 -5.76
C LYS A 143 31.47 23.06 -4.76
N GLU A 144 30.38 22.64 -4.13
CA GLU A 144 29.51 23.53 -3.38
C GLU A 144 29.67 23.36 -1.85
N LEU A 145 29.82 22.11 -1.37
CA LEU A 145 29.88 21.78 0.07
C LEU A 145 30.91 20.67 0.39
N PRO A 146 32.23 20.96 0.42
CA PRO A 146 33.26 19.93 0.57
C PRO A 146 33.21 19.12 1.87
N ASP A 147 32.70 19.72 2.95
CA ASP A 147 32.57 19.10 4.27
C ASP A 147 31.23 18.37 4.47
N LEU A 148 30.39 18.28 3.42
CA LEU A 148 29.10 17.60 3.47
C LEU A 148 29.29 16.07 3.57
N HIS A 149 28.69 15.46 4.58
CA HIS A 149 28.49 14.01 4.59
C HIS A 149 27.22 13.66 3.80
N ILE A 150 27.30 12.67 2.91
CA ILE A 150 26.15 12.20 2.14
C ILE A 150 25.88 10.76 2.58
N TYR A 151 24.66 10.50 3.02
CA TYR A 151 24.21 9.19 3.45
C TYR A 151 22.97 8.79 2.64
N VAL A 152 22.99 7.58 2.10
CA VAL A 152 21.89 7.01 1.34
C VAL A 152 21.55 5.63 1.91
N THR A 153 20.27 5.28 1.85
CA THR A 153 19.78 3.91 2.05
C THR A 153 19.15 3.44 0.75
N ALA A 154 18.95 2.13 0.58
CA ALA A 154 18.22 1.60 -0.57
C ALA A 154 16.72 1.65 -0.32
N GLY A 155 15.95 1.96 -1.35
CA GLY A 155 14.50 1.74 -1.38
C GLY A 155 14.12 0.49 -2.17
N ASN A 156 12.82 0.23 -2.27
CA ASN A 156 12.33 -0.97 -2.95
C ASN A 156 12.60 -0.96 -4.47
N HIS A 157 12.92 0.18 -5.08
CA HIS A 157 13.23 0.24 -6.50
C HIS A 157 14.71 0.02 -6.84
N ASP A 158 15.63 0.11 -5.87
CA ASP A 158 17.06 0.31 -6.16
C ASP A 158 17.86 -0.97 -6.47
N VAL A 159 17.49 -2.10 -5.86
CA VAL A 159 18.32 -3.32 -5.88
C VAL A 159 17.56 -4.51 -6.43
N ASN A 160 18.20 -5.26 -7.33
CA ASN A 160 17.64 -6.40 -8.04
C ASN A 160 16.25 -6.10 -8.63
N ASN A 161 16.05 -4.89 -9.15
CA ASN A 161 14.81 -4.53 -9.82
C ASN A 161 14.90 -4.86 -11.32
N SER A 162 14.05 -5.77 -11.74
CA SER A 162 13.93 -6.21 -13.14
C SER A 162 13.14 -5.26 -14.05
N GLY A 163 12.54 -4.22 -13.47
CA GLY A 163 11.87 -3.12 -14.15
C GLY A 163 12.83 -2.06 -14.71
N ALA A 164 14.15 -2.23 -14.53
CA ALA A 164 15.17 -1.36 -15.10
C ALA A 164 15.11 -1.36 -16.64
N TRP A 165 14.67 -0.26 -17.25
CA TRP A 165 14.55 -0.12 -18.71
C TRP A 165 15.39 1.04 -19.26
N ASN A 166 16.00 0.81 -20.43
CA ASN A 166 16.56 1.83 -21.28
C ASN A 166 15.58 2.11 -22.43
N PHE A 167 15.06 3.33 -22.49
CA PHE A 167 14.14 3.79 -23.53
C PHE A 167 14.87 4.49 -24.69
N ASN A 168 16.14 4.83 -24.51
CA ASN A 168 16.94 5.51 -25.52
C ASN A 168 17.71 4.50 -26.39
N THR A 169 16.98 3.90 -27.32
CA THR A 169 17.50 2.93 -28.29
C THR A 169 17.43 3.46 -29.73
N ALA A 170 18.18 2.83 -30.63
CA ALA A 170 18.23 3.24 -32.04
C ALA A 170 16.95 2.91 -32.81
N ASP A 171 16.20 1.88 -32.39
CA ASP A 171 14.99 1.35 -33.03
C ASP A 171 13.70 1.71 -32.27
N ASP A 172 13.77 2.67 -31.33
CA ASP A 172 12.65 3.18 -30.54
C ASP A 172 11.93 2.14 -29.67
N THR A 173 12.51 0.96 -29.49
CA THR A 173 11.98 -0.11 -28.63
C THR A 173 12.77 -0.17 -27.34
N LYS A 174 12.11 -0.18 -26.17
CA LYS A 174 12.84 -0.28 -24.89
C LYS A 174 13.60 -1.61 -24.77
N VAL A 175 14.78 -1.56 -24.15
CA VAL A 175 15.59 -2.74 -23.81
C VAL A 175 15.92 -2.72 -22.32
N PRO A 176 16.22 -3.86 -21.67
CA PRO A 176 16.62 -3.85 -20.26
C PRO A 176 17.86 -2.95 -20.05
N ALA A 177 17.82 -2.09 -19.03
CA ALA A 177 18.99 -1.36 -18.55
C ALA A 177 19.86 -2.27 -17.65
N GLY A 178 20.99 -1.76 -17.16
CA GLY A 178 21.79 -2.48 -16.16
C GLY A 178 20.98 -2.70 -14.88
N ARG A 179 20.86 -3.94 -14.43
CA ARG A 179 20.19 -4.29 -13.17
C ARG A 179 21.18 -4.25 -12.01
N THR A 180 20.96 -3.37 -11.05
CA THR A 180 21.87 -3.18 -9.92
C THR A 180 21.75 -4.31 -8.89
N SER A 181 22.82 -5.06 -8.67
CA SER A 181 22.93 -6.00 -7.54
C SER A 181 23.36 -5.28 -6.26
N GLN A 182 23.21 -5.92 -5.09
CA GLN A 182 23.72 -5.37 -3.82
C GLN A 182 25.21 -5.03 -3.89
N GLU A 183 26.02 -5.91 -4.50
CA GLU A 183 27.45 -5.66 -4.71
C GLU A 183 27.68 -4.43 -5.59
N THR A 184 26.92 -4.30 -6.69
CA THR A 184 27.04 -3.14 -7.60
C THR A 184 26.62 -1.85 -6.91
N PHE A 185 25.61 -1.90 -6.05
CA PHE A 185 25.20 -0.77 -5.21
C PHE A 185 26.35 -0.34 -4.30
N LEU A 186 26.90 -1.26 -3.51
CA LEU A 186 28.03 -0.99 -2.61
C LEU A 186 29.22 -0.39 -3.38
N GLN A 187 29.59 -0.97 -4.52
CA GLN A 187 30.66 -0.46 -5.38
C GLN A 187 30.39 0.97 -5.89
N THR A 188 29.15 1.25 -6.29
CA THR A 188 28.77 2.56 -6.87
C THR A 188 28.79 3.67 -5.82
N TRP A 189 28.36 3.36 -4.60
CA TRP A 189 28.25 4.33 -3.50
C TRP A 189 29.45 4.31 -2.53
N ASN A 190 30.45 3.46 -2.76
CA ASN A 190 31.55 3.21 -1.83
C ASN A 190 32.29 4.49 -1.41
N ASP A 191 32.85 5.19 -2.39
CA ASP A 191 33.74 6.33 -2.14
C ASP A 191 32.95 7.54 -1.61
N LEU A 192 31.67 7.67 -1.97
CA LEU A 192 30.82 8.79 -1.57
C LEU A 192 30.20 8.59 -0.17
N VAL A 193 29.89 7.35 0.20
CA VAL A 193 29.09 7.00 1.39
C VAL A 193 29.83 6.04 2.32
N TYR A 194 30.15 4.82 1.86
CA TYR A 194 30.61 3.74 2.74
C TYR A 194 32.08 3.85 3.21
N GLU A 195 32.90 4.66 2.53
CA GLU A 195 34.25 5.04 2.94
C GLU A 195 34.33 6.41 3.63
N ASP A 196 33.20 7.10 3.82
CA ASP A 196 33.19 8.35 4.56
C ASP A 196 33.73 8.10 5.99
N SER A 197 34.66 8.94 6.44
CA SER A 197 35.35 8.77 7.73
C SER A 197 34.43 8.80 8.96
N SER A 198 33.21 9.31 8.80
CA SER A 198 32.18 9.31 9.84
C SER A 198 31.51 7.94 10.03
N ILE A 199 31.63 7.00 9.07
CA ILE A 199 31.06 5.66 9.16
C ILE A 199 31.82 4.86 10.23
N VAL A 200 31.12 4.46 11.29
CA VAL A 200 31.72 3.76 12.44
C VAL A 200 31.37 2.27 12.50
N ALA A 201 30.29 1.84 11.84
CA ALA A 201 29.89 0.44 11.76
C ALA A 201 29.09 0.16 10.48
N ARG A 202 29.17 -1.08 9.98
CA ARG A 202 28.34 -1.61 8.90
C ARG A 202 27.72 -2.93 9.35
N PHE A 203 26.50 -3.19 8.93
CA PHE A 203 25.91 -4.51 9.10
C PHE A 203 26.43 -5.45 8.01
N THR A 204 26.85 -6.64 8.41
CA THR A 204 27.22 -7.70 7.47
C THR A 204 26.27 -8.87 7.73
N PRO A 205 25.40 -9.23 6.77
CA PRO A 205 24.53 -10.39 6.91
C PRO A 205 25.37 -11.69 6.96
N GLU A 206 24.78 -12.76 7.51
CA GLU A 206 25.43 -14.07 7.53
C GLU A 206 25.80 -14.55 6.12
N GLU A 207 26.79 -15.44 6.02
CA GLU A 207 27.24 -15.98 4.73
C GLU A 207 26.06 -16.57 3.94
N GLY A 208 25.90 -16.11 2.69
CA GLY A 208 24.81 -16.53 1.80
C GLY A 208 23.51 -15.72 1.92
N LYS A 209 23.42 -14.78 2.87
CA LYS A 209 22.31 -13.82 2.96
C LYS A 209 22.75 -12.44 2.43
N GLN A 210 21.78 -11.66 1.95
CA GLN A 210 22.03 -10.28 1.52
C GLN A 210 21.11 -9.27 2.22
N GLY A 211 19.94 -9.69 2.73
CA GLY A 211 18.97 -8.76 3.29
C GLY A 211 19.55 -7.86 4.38
N GLY A 212 19.33 -6.55 4.27
CA GLY A 212 19.80 -5.55 5.23
C GLY A 212 21.28 -5.16 5.10
N GLY A 213 22.03 -5.81 4.20
CA GLY A 213 23.49 -5.64 4.08
C GLY A 213 23.98 -4.29 3.59
N LEU A 214 23.07 -3.36 3.27
CA LEU A 214 23.40 -1.96 2.95
C LEU A 214 23.34 -1.02 4.17
N SER A 215 23.03 -1.54 5.36
CA SER A 215 22.91 -0.77 6.61
C SER A 215 24.26 -0.34 7.21
N PHE A 216 24.30 0.85 7.81
CA PHE A 216 25.49 1.39 8.49
C PHE A 216 25.14 2.40 9.58
N ALA A 217 26.09 2.65 10.48
CA ALA A 217 26.01 3.71 11.48
C ALA A 217 27.14 4.71 11.28
N ALA A 218 26.80 6.00 11.39
CA ALA A 218 27.70 7.12 11.18
C ALA A 218 27.69 8.09 12.37
N ARG A 219 28.81 8.75 12.60
CA ARG A 219 28.97 9.83 13.58
C ARG A 219 29.50 11.08 12.86
N PRO A 220 28.61 11.85 12.19
CA PRO A 220 29.02 13.05 11.46
C PRO A 220 29.56 14.14 12.39
N LYS A 221 29.16 14.13 13.67
CA LYS A 221 29.52 15.15 14.65
C LYS A 221 29.36 14.62 16.07
N ASP A 222 30.12 15.18 17.00
CA ASP A 222 29.99 14.88 18.43
C ASP A 222 28.55 15.11 18.91
N GLY A 223 28.05 14.16 19.69
CA GLY A 223 26.69 14.21 20.23
C GLY A 223 25.60 13.69 19.28
N PHE A 224 25.94 13.21 18.08
CA PHE A 224 24.98 12.71 17.10
C PHE A 224 25.42 11.38 16.50
N THR A 225 24.51 10.40 16.48
CA THR A 225 24.67 9.15 15.71
C THR A 225 23.53 9.04 14.70
N VAL A 226 23.89 8.82 13.43
CA VAL A 226 22.95 8.53 12.34
C VAL A 226 23.01 7.04 12.01
N ILE A 227 21.86 6.37 11.89
CA ILE A 227 21.76 4.94 11.57
C ILE A 227 20.96 4.80 10.27
N SER A 228 21.60 4.29 9.22
CA SER A 228 20.95 3.85 7.97
C SER A 228 20.45 2.43 8.15
N ILE A 229 19.15 2.21 7.97
CA ILE A 229 18.54 0.89 8.05
C ILE A 229 18.04 0.50 6.66
N ASP A 230 18.63 -0.56 6.09
CA ASP A 230 18.22 -1.12 4.81
C ASP A 230 17.01 -2.03 5.01
N THR A 231 15.84 -1.48 4.69
CA THR A 231 14.55 -2.17 4.81
C THR A 231 14.08 -2.79 3.48
N ALA A 232 14.83 -2.59 2.39
CA ALA A 232 14.43 -3.05 1.07
C ALA A 232 14.52 -4.57 0.93
N ARG A 233 13.55 -5.14 0.20
CA ARG A 233 13.45 -6.58 -0.04
C ARG A 233 13.89 -6.86 -1.48
N TYR A 234 15.06 -7.45 -1.63
CA TYR A 234 15.68 -7.64 -2.96
C TYR A 234 16.44 -8.96 -3.10
N SER A 235 16.51 -9.78 -2.05
CA SER A 235 17.26 -11.03 -2.04
C SER A 235 16.40 -12.20 -1.57
N ALA A 236 16.72 -13.41 -2.03
CA ALA A 236 15.94 -14.60 -1.74
C ALA A 236 15.73 -14.87 -0.23
N ASP A 237 16.62 -14.39 0.64
CA ASP A 237 16.51 -14.53 2.09
C ASP A 237 15.52 -13.55 2.74
N ASN A 238 15.15 -12.44 2.10
CA ASN A 238 14.22 -11.45 2.64
C ASN A 238 12.96 -11.20 1.78
N THR A 239 12.87 -11.75 0.57
CA THR A 239 11.70 -11.65 -0.32
C THR A 239 10.67 -12.76 -0.06
N SER A 240 9.39 -12.45 -0.23
CA SER A 240 8.28 -13.40 -0.08
C SER A 240 8.28 -14.43 -1.21
N SER A 241 8.79 -14.03 -2.38
CA SER A 241 8.95 -14.90 -3.54
C SER A 241 10.13 -15.87 -3.43
N GLY A 242 11.05 -15.67 -2.46
CA GLY A 242 12.26 -16.48 -2.33
C GLY A 242 13.22 -16.34 -3.52
N ARG A 243 13.21 -15.17 -4.17
CA ARG A 243 14.03 -14.87 -5.35
C ARG A 243 14.83 -13.58 -5.13
N ASP A 244 15.91 -13.44 -5.87
CA ASP A 244 16.65 -12.17 -5.97
C ASP A 244 15.89 -11.23 -6.91
N GLU A 245 14.86 -10.59 -6.38
CA GLU A 245 13.97 -9.64 -7.06
C GLU A 245 13.45 -8.63 -6.04
N HIS A 246 13.26 -7.39 -6.48
CA HIS A 246 12.63 -6.38 -5.65
C HIS A 246 11.18 -6.71 -5.26
N GLU A 247 10.77 -6.33 -4.06
CA GLU A 247 9.38 -6.34 -3.60
C GLU A 247 9.05 -5.00 -2.94
N THR A 248 7.83 -4.51 -3.14
CA THR A 248 7.36 -3.20 -2.66
C THR A 248 7.41 -3.04 -1.14
N GLY A 249 7.08 -4.08 -0.38
CA GLY A 249 7.04 -3.99 1.08
C GLY A 249 8.43 -4.00 1.72
N GLY A 250 8.54 -3.50 2.94
CA GLY A 250 9.79 -3.46 3.70
C GLY A 250 9.94 -4.60 4.71
N ALA A 251 11.18 -4.97 5.07
CA ALA A 251 11.45 -5.96 6.11
C ALA A 251 12.74 -5.66 6.89
N ILE A 252 12.72 -5.94 8.19
CA ILE A 252 13.91 -5.98 9.06
C ILE A 252 14.02 -7.39 9.63
N GLY A 253 15.05 -8.13 9.20
CA GLY A 253 15.36 -9.45 9.74
C GLY A 253 15.88 -9.37 11.18
N THR A 254 15.80 -10.48 11.93
CA THR A 254 16.22 -10.53 13.34
C THR A 254 17.67 -10.11 13.56
N ASP A 255 18.59 -10.49 12.67
CA ASP A 255 20.02 -10.15 12.80
C ASP A 255 20.25 -8.64 12.62
N LEU A 256 19.56 -8.04 11.63
CA LEU A 256 19.60 -6.59 11.42
C LEU A 256 18.95 -5.85 12.60
N GLU A 257 17.81 -6.31 13.10
CA GLU A 257 17.15 -5.73 14.26
C GLU A 257 18.06 -5.68 15.49
N ASN A 258 18.72 -6.80 15.81
CA ASN A 258 19.65 -6.89 16.92
C ASN A 258 20.85 -5.96 16.73
N TRP A 259 21.35 -5.86 15.50
CA TRP A 259 22.44 -4.94 15.18
C TRP A 259 22.01 -3.47 15.35
N VAL A 260 20.82 -3.08 14.88
CA VAL A 260 20.28 -1.73 15.07
C VAL A 260 20.09 -1.41 16.56
N LEU A 261 19.54 -2.33 17.35
CA LEU A 261 19.40 -2.18 18.79
C LEU A 261 20.76 -1.95 19.47
N ALA A 262 21.80 -2.68 19.05
CA ALA A 262 23.16 -2.46 19.55
C ALA A 262 23.68 -1.06 19.17
N GLN A 263 23.49 -0.60 17.92
CA GLN A 263 23.91 0.74 17.51
C GLN A 263 23.19 1.85 18.29
N ILE A 264 21.88 1.70 18.53
CA ILE A 264 21.10 2.64 19.35
C ILE A 264 21.63 2.65 20.79
N ALA A 265 21.86 1.46 21.37
CA ALA A 265 22.39 1.35 22.73
C ALA A 265 23.77 2.01 22.84
N ASP A 266 24.66 1.77 21.87
CA ASP A 266 26.00 2.35 21.82
C ASP A 266 25.95 3.88 21.74
N ALA A 267 25.06 4.42 20.89
CA ALA A 267 24.82 5.86 20.78
C ALA A 267 24.28 6.44 22.09
N LYS A 268 23.31 5.78 22.74
CA LYS A 268 22.79 6.21 24.03
C LYS A 268 23.81 6.10 25.17
N ARG A 269 24.72 5.13 25.15
CA ARG A 269 25.84 5.05 26.12
C ARG A 269 26.80 6.23 25.99
N ARG A 270 27.02 6.74 24.78
CA ARG A 270 27.77 8.00 24.52
C ARG A 270 26.96 9.26 24.82
N GLY A 271 25.66 9.11 25.04
CA GLY A 271 24.75 10.23 25.20
C GLY A 271 24.45 10.96 23.91
N ASP A 272 24.57 10.32 22.74
CA ASP A 272 24.26 10.91 21.45
C ASP A 272 22.73 11.04 21.25
N THR A 273 22.32 12.07 20.50
CA THR A 273 21.02 12.07 19.81
C THR A 273 21.05 10.97 18.75
N VAL A 274 20.04 10.09 18.75
CA VAL A 274 19.96 8.96 17.81
C VAL A 274 18.97 9.31 16.70
N ILE A 275 19.48 9.34 15.48
CA ILE A 275 18.73 9.67 14.26
C ILE A 275 18.76 8.44 13.36
N GLY A 276 17.60 7.89 13.02
CA GLY A 276 17.48 6.84 12.00
C GLY A 276 17.15 7.44 10.65
N PHE A 277 17.44 6.71 9.58
CA PHE A 277 16.75 6.86 8.32
C PHE A 277 16.66 5.53 7.60
N GLU A 278 15.51 5.29 6.99
CA GLU A 278 15.18 4.06 6.27
C GLU A 278 14.17 4.40 5.16
N HIS A 279 13.87 3.48 4.26
CA HIS A 279 12.96 3.80 3.16
C HIS A 279 11.48 3.73 3.57
N HIS A 280 11.05 2.59 4.12
CA HIS A 280 9.66 2.34 4.51
C HIS A 280 9.31 3.00 5.85
N GLY A 281 8.03 3.29 6.07
CA GLY A 281 7.57 3.91 7.32
C GLY A 281 7.66 2.97 8.54
N MET A 282 7.89 3.56 9.72
CA MET A 282 7.82 2.89 11.02
C MET A 282 6.59 3.34 11.82
N ALA A 283 5.97 4.47 11.47
CA ALA A 283 4.65 4.89 11.91
C ALA A 283 3.71 5.09 10.71
N SER A 284 2.40 4.96 10.96
CA SER A 284 1.40 5.08 9.90
C SER A 284 1.17 6.55 9.55
N HIS A 285 1.62 6.98 8.38
CA HIS A 285 1.39 8.32 7.80
C HIS A 285 0.00 8.49 7.18
N ILE A 286 -0.76 7.40 7.08
CA ILE A 286 -2.16 7.40 6.70
C ILE A 286 -2.96 6.90 7.90
N GLY A 287 -4.09 7.53 8.21
CA GLY A 287 -4.98 7.11 9.31
C GLY A 287 -5.67 5.74 9.12
N LEU A 288 -5.11 4.85 8.28
CA LEU A 288 -5.56 3.49 8.02
C LEU A 288 -4.55 2.49 8.60
N GLY A 289 -4.99 1.61 9.48
CA GLY A 289 -4.13 0.57 10.07
C GLY A 289 -4.21 -0.78 9.34
N ALA A 290 -3.41 -1.74 9.81
CA ALA A 290 -3.35 -3.14 9.35
C ALA A 290 -4.71 -3.90 9.33
N ASN A 291 -5.69 -3.42 10.09
CA ASN A 291 -7.03 -4.00 10.12
C ASN A 291 -8.01 -3.36 9.12
N ASP A 292 -7.55 -2.32 8.42
CA ASP A 292 -8.40 -1.43 7.62
C ASP A 292 -8.23 -1.65 6.11
N LEU A 293 -7.05 -2.16 5.73
CA LEU A 293 -6.70 -2.54 4.37
C LEU A 293 -6.02 -3.92 4.40
N PRO A 294 -6.16 -4.75 3.34
CA PRO A 294 -5.36 -5.95 3.21
C PRO A 294 -3.87 -5.64 3.27
N PRO A 295 -3.01 -6.56 3.76
CA PRO A 295 -1.57 -6.37 3.79
C PRO A 295 -0.95 -6.02 2.43
N THR A 296 -1.52 -6.53 1.32
CA THR A 296 -1.07 -6.22 -0.05
C THR A 296 -1.31 -4.75 -0.46
N LEU A 297 -2.13 -4.02 0.30
CA LEU A 297 -2.41 -2.59 0.12
C LEU A 297 -1.78 -1.75 1.25
N LEU A 298 -0.94 -2.36 2.11
CA LEU A 298 -0.23 -1.74 3.22
C LEU A 298 1.26 -2.15 3.16
N ASN A 299 1.85 -2.04 1.98
CA ASN A 299 3.29 -2.25 1.81
C ASN A 299 4.11 -1.04 2.30
N ASP A 300 3.42 0.00 2.74
CA ASP A 300 3.91 1.29 3.19
C ASP A 300 4.84 1.21 4.41
N LEU A 301 4.67 0.16 5.22
CA LEU A 301 5.39 -0.07 6.47
C LEU A 301 6.19 -1.37 6.41
N ILE A 302 7.22 -1.47 7.25
CA ILE A 302 7.96 -2.73 7.41
C ILE A 302 7.08 -3.84 8.01
N VAL A 303 7.36 -5.10 7.65
CA VAL A 303 6.76 -6.27 8.31
C VAL A 303 7.04 -6.22 9.82
N ASP A 304 6.03 -6.52 10.63
CA ASP A 304 6.06 -6.46 12.09
C ASP A 304 6.47 -5.09 12.69
N TYR A 305 6.23 -3.99 11.97
CA TYR A 305 6.63 -2.62 12.38
C TYR A 305 6.27 -2.30 13.83
N SER A 306 5.11 -2.73 14.34
CA SER A 306 4.67 -2.38 15.70
C SER A 306 5.64 -2.87 16.79
N ARG A 307 6.17 -4.10 16.64
CA ARG A 307 7.09 -4.71 17.60
C ARG A 307 8.48 -4.10 17.49
N ILE A 308 8.96 -3.98 16.25
CA ILE A 308 10.30 -3.45 15.94
C ILE A 308 10.40 -1.99 16.37
N ARG A 309 9.40 -1.17 15.99
CA ARG A 309 9.26 0.20 16.46
C ARG A 309 9.31 0.27 17.98
N GLU A 310 8.46 -0.48 18.69
CA GLU A 310 8.43 -0.40 20.15
C GLU A 310 9.81 -0.70 20.75
N GLY A 311 10.51 -1.71 20.24
CA GLY A 311 11.90 -2.02 20.64
C GLY A 311 12.90 -0.89 20.37
N PHE A 312 12.92 -0.32 19.16
CA PHE A 312 13.85 0.75 18.78
C PHE A 312 13.60 2.04 19.57
N VAL A 313 12.34 2.45 19.72
CA VAL A 313 11.96 3.67 20.42
C VAL A 313 12.34 3.59 21.89
N ASP A 314 12.12 2.43 22.47
CA ASP A 314 12.48 2.16 23.85
C ASP A 314 13.98 2.00 24.10
N ALA A 315 14.73 1.55 23.09
CA ALA A 315 16.19 1.57 23.11
C ALA A 315 16.76 3.00 23.00
N GLY A 316 15.98 3.92 22.42
CA GLY A 316 16.29 5.36 22.41
C GLY A 316 16.26 6.03 21.04
N LEU A 317 15.75 5.37 20.00
CA LEU A 317 15.52 6.02 18.71
C LEU A 317 14.37 7.03 18.82
N GLN A 318 14.65 8.29 18.47
CA GLN A 318 13.69 9.40 18.67
C GLN A 318 13.22 10.03 17.37
N TYR A 319 14.09 10.08 16.36
CA TYR A 319 13.80 10.65 15.05
C TYR A 319 14.15 9.61 14.00
N ILE A 320 13.25 9.37 13.05
CA ILE A 320 13.54 8.59 11.86
C ILE A 320 13.06 9.33 10.62
N PHE A 321 13.87 9.34 9.56
CA PHE A 321 13.51 9.92 8.26
C PHE A 321 13.16 8.80 7.28
N THR A 322 12.00 8.92 6.64
CA THR A 322 11.42 7.90 5.76
C THR A 322 10.92 8.49 4.44
N GLY A 323 10.53 7.62 3.52
CA GLY A 323 10.02 7.93 2.19
C GLY A 323 8.92 6.99 1.77
N HIS A 324 9.03 6.43 0.55
CA HIS A 324 8.22 5.35 -0.01
C HIS A 324 6.77 5.74 -0.35
N MET A 325 6.05 6.41 0.55
CA MET A 325 4.68 6.85 0.32
C MET A 325 4.58 8.15 -0.49
N HIS A 326 5.71 8.85 -0.62
CA HIS A 326 5.86 10.14 -1.29
C HIS A 326 5.00 11.25 -0.67
N ALA A 327 4.52 11.06 0.55
CA ALA A 327 3.86 12.11 1.30
C ALA A 327 4.89 12.93 2.07
N ASN A 328 4.57 14.19 2.30
CA ASN A 328 5.36 15.04 3.18
C ASN A 328 4.62 15.16 4.51
N ASP A 329 4.85 14.21 5.42
CA ASP A 329 4.07 14.04 6.65
C ASP A 329 5.00 13.86 7.86
N ILE A 330 4.47 14.02 9.07
CA ILE A 330 5.14 13.62 10.31
C ILE A 330 4.16 12.77 11.12
N ALA A 331 4.54 11.54 11.42
CA ALA A 331 3.78 10.68 12.32
C ALA A 331 4.52 10.54 13.66
N SER A 332 3.76 10.43 14.76
CA SER A 332 4.34 10.23 16.09
C SER A 332 3.80 8.98 16.77
N TYR A 333 4.65 8.32 17.54
CA TYR A 333 4.28 7.15 18.32
C TYR A 333 4.93 7.19 19.70
N THR A 334 4.13 7.01 20.75
CA THR A 334 4.60 6.95 22.14
C THR A 334 4.42 5.53 22.69
N THR A 335 5.51 4.93 23.18
CA THR A 335 5.49 3.61 23.83
C THR A 335 4.78 3.66 25.18
N ALA A 336 4.43 2.50 25.74
CA ALA A 336 3.89 2.42 27.10
C ALA A 336 4.83 2.99 28.18
N ARG A 337 6.14 3.06 27.89
CA ARG A 337 7.16 3.67 28.77
C ARG A 337 7.25 5.19 28.65
N GLY A 338 6.50 5.79 27.73
CA GLY A 338 6.49 7.23 27.50
C GLY A 338 7.62 7.73 26.58
N ASN A 339 8.37 6.84 25.93
CA ASN A 339 9.33 7.21 24.90
C ASN A 339 8.58 7.50 23.60
N THR A 340 8.97 8.55 22.88
CA THR A 340 8.28 8.97 21.65
C THR A 340 9.22 8.95 20.46
N LEU A 341 8.74 8.39 19.36
CA LEU A 341 9.32 8.47 18.03
C LEU A 341 8.57 9.49 17.19
N TYR A 342 9.33 10.20 16.38
CA TYR A 342 8.84 11.00 15.27
C TYR A 342 9.35 10.39 13.98
N ASP A 343 8.43 9.86 13.19
CA ASP A 343 8.66 9.41 11.82
C ASP A 343 8.41 10.59 10.88
N ILE A 344 9.44 10.98 10.14
CA ILE A 344 9.51 12.24 9.40
C ILE A 344 9.62 11.89 7.91
N GLU A 345 8.48 11.59 7.30
CA GLU A 345 8.40 11.22 5.88
C GLU A 345 8.60 12.44 4.98
N THR A 346 9.60 12.38 4.10
CA THR A 346 9.83 13.45 3.11
C THR A 346 9.26 13.02 1.76
N GLY A 347 8.42 13.85 1.16
CA GLY A 347 7.82 13.53 -0.14
C GLY A 347 8.86 13.38 -1.26
N SER A 348 8.48 12.68 -2.32
CA SER A 348 9.35 12.38 -3.46
C SER A 348 9.78 13.62 -4.23
N VAL A 349 11.05 13.67 -4.66
CA VAL A 349 11.55 14.71 -5.59
C VAL A 349 10.74 14.77 -6.89
N THR A 350 10.20 13.64 -7.35
CA THR A 350 9.53 13.53 -8.66
C THR A 350 8.01 13.48 -8.57
N THR A 351 7.42 13.53 -7.38
CA THR A 351 5.96 13.60 -7.21
C THR A 351 5.58 14.92 -6.56
N TYR A 352 4.44 15.52 -6.93
CA TYR A 352 3.94 16.72 -6.24
C TYR A 352 3.94 16.52 -4.70
N PRO A 353 4.45 17.48 -3.90
CA PRO A 353 4.91 18.82 -4.29
C PRO A 353 6.41 18.92 -4.65
N SER A 354 7.13 17.81 -4.77
CA SER A 354 8.58 17.76 -4.96
C SER A 354 9.37 18.44 -3.82
N PRO A 355 9.15 18.04 -2.56
CA PRO A 355 9.72 18.75 -1.42
C PRO A 355 11.18 18.37 -1.14
N ALA A 356 11.83 19.20 -0.33
CA ALA A 356 13.02 18.83 0.45
C ALA A 356 12.88 19.37 1.87
N ARG A 357 13.55 18.75 2.85
CA ARG A 357 13.57 19.23 4.23
C ARG A 357 14.97 19.65 4.68
N VAL A 358 15.04 20.65 5.55
CA VAL A 358 16.23 20.95 6.34
C VAL A 358 15.85 20.90 7.81
N VAL A 359 16.58 20.11 8.57
CA VAL A 359 16.40 19.94 10.01
C VAL A 359 17.61 20.47 10.74
N ASN A 360 17.40 21.43 11.63
CA ASN A 360 18.42 21.89 12.56
C ASN A 360 18.21 21.21 13.92
N PHE A 361 19.01 20.19 14.19
CA PHE A 361 19.06 19.58 15.51
C PHE A 361 19.91 20.43 16.42
N LYS A 362 19.38 20.76 17.59
CA LYS A 362 20.11 21.45 18.65
C LYS A 362 19.91 20.68 19.94
N ARG A 363 21.01 20.33 20.60
CA ARG A 363 20.99 19.67 21.90
C ARG A 363 21.72 20.50 22.94
N THR A 364 21.14 20.59 24.13
CA THR A 364 21.72 21.23 25.30
C THR A 364 21.81 20.21 26.42
N VAL A 365 23.03 19.91 26.87
CA VAL A 365 23.27 19.03 28.02
C VAL A 365 23.46 19.89 29.27
N GLU A 366 22.59 19.69 30.26
CA GLU A 366 22.65 20.37 31.54
C GLU A 366 22.18 19.44 32.67
N GLN A 367 22.99 19.30 33.72
CA GLN A 367 22.66 18.49 34.91
C GLN A 367 22.23 17.04 34.61
N GLY A 368 22.88 16.40 33.62
CA GLY A 368 22.55 15.02 33.24
C GLY A 368 21.24 14.89 32.46
N LYS A 369 20.67 16.00 31.98
CA LYS A 369 19.53 16.01 31.06
C LYS A 369 19.97 16.55 29.70
N VAL A 370 19.40 16.00 28.65
CA VAL A 370 19.54 16.47 27.28
C VAL A 370 18.21 17.08 26.87
N ASN A 371 18.23 18.37 26.55
CA ASN A 371 17.12 19.07 25.93
C ASN A 371 17.43 19.23 24.44
N GLU A 372 16.61 18.66 23.59
CA GLU A 372 16.83 18.59 22.15
C GLU A 372 15.68 19.25 21.41
N THR A 373 16.00 19.95 20.33
CA THR A 373 15.02 20.46 19.38
C THR A 373 15.42 20.07 17.98
N ALA A 374 14.46 19.59 17.18
CA ALA A 374 14.58 19.40 15.75
C ALA A 374 13.71 20.46 15.06
N ALA A 375 14.32 21.55 14.59
CA ALA A 375 13.62 22.59 13.84
C ALA A 375 13.60 22.21 12.36
N ILE A 376 12.43 21.84 11.86
CA ILE A 376 12.21 21.33 10.50
C ILE A 376 11.73 22.47 9.63
N LYS A 377 12.34 22.64 8.46
CA LYS A 377 11.93 23.56 7.40
C LYS A 377 11.69 22.76 6.13
N THR A 378 10.55 22.98 5.48
CA THR A 378 10.23 22.32 4.21
C THR A 378 10.36 23.31 3.06
N TYR A 379 11.08 22.90 2.03
CA TYR A 379 11.14 23.58 0.74
C TYR A 379 10.15 22.95 -0.22
N THR A 380 9.25 23.78 -0.72
CA THR A 380 8.39 23.54 -1.87
C THR A 380 8.48 24.78 -2.77
N GLY A 381 7.93 24.71 -3.98
CA GLY A 381 7.97 25.83 -4.92
C GLY A 381 9.36 26.18 -5.43
N VAL A 382 10.26 25.19 -5.46
CA VAL A 382 11.65 25.38 -5.85
C VAL A 382 11.77 25.65 -7.35
N ASN A 383 12.69 26.52 -7.72
CA ASN A 383 13.01 26.83 -9.11
C ASN A 383 14.01 25.80 -9.67
N ALA A 384 13.60 25.02 -10.67
CA ALA A 384 14.45 24.07 -11.38
C ALA A 384 15.20 24.70 -12.57
N GLY A 385 14.86 25.94 -12.93
CA GLY A 385 15.49 26.72 -13.97
C GLY A 385 15.06 26.30 -15.38
N THR A 386 15.91 26.64 -16.34
CA THR A 386 15.73 26.29 -17.76
C THR A 386 16.57 25.09 -18.12
N PHE A 387 15.95 24.04 -18.67
CA PHE A 387 16.64 22.82 -19.09
C PHE A 387 16.03 22.25 -20.37
N LYS A 388 16.78 21.36 -21.02
CA LYS A 388 16.29 20.61 -22.18
C LYS A 388 15.53 19.38 -21.66
N HIS A 389 14.23 19.32 -21.92
CA HIS A 389 13.40 18.20 -21.51
C HIS A 389 13.88 16.91 -22.22
N PRO A 390 14.25 15.84 -21.48
CA PRO A 390 14.94 14.70 -22.09
C PRO A 390 14.04 13.86 -22.98
N GLN A 391 12.73 13.83 -22.73
CA GLN A 391 11.76 13.22 -23.65
C GLN A 391 11.65 14.03 -24.95
N THR A 392 10.96 15.18 -24.91
CA THR A 392 10.60 15.96 -26.11
C THR A 392 11.78 16.66 -26.80
N GLY A 393 12.91 16.84 -26.11
CA GLY A 393 14.05 17.62 -26.57
C GLY A 393 13.82 19.14 -26.57
N GLU A 394 12.65 19.60 -26.13
CA GLU A 394 12.31 21.03 -26.05
C GLU A 394 13.01 21.70 -24.87
N THR A 395 13.31 22.99 -25.00
CA THR A 395 13.80 23.79 -23.86
C THR A 395 12.61 24.32 -23.08
N ILE A 396 12.50 23.94 -21.82
CA ILE A 396 11.43 24.37 -20.92
C ILE A 396 12.02 25.13 -19.73
N THR A 397 11.20 25.95 -19.07
CA THR A 397 11.55 26.62 -17.81
C THR A 397 10.52 26.24 -16.76
N VAL A 398 11.00 25.79 -15.60
CA VAL A 398 10.16 25.41 -14.46
C VAL A 398 10.57 26.27 -13.26
N ASP A 399 9.87 27.38 -13.06
CA ASP A 399 10.15 28.32 -11.98
C ASP A 399 9.67 27.85 -10.61
N ASP A 400 8.70 26.94 -10.59
CA ASP A 400 8.08 26.37 -9.41
C ASP A 400 7.72 24.91 -9.72
N ILE A 401 8.53 23.99 -9.19
CA ILE A 401 8.33 22.54 -9.39
C ILE A 401 7.02 22.04 -8.75
N SER A 402 6.54 22.67 -7.68
CA SER A 402 5.30 22.28 -7.01
C SER A 402 4.09 22.66 -7.86
N ALA A 403 4.03 23.88 -8.39
CA ALA A 403 3.01 24.32 -9.32
C ALA A 403 3.03 23.49 -10.62
N TYR A 404 4.22 23.15 -11.12
CA TYR A 404 4.39 22.27 -12.27
C TYR A 404 3.82 20.87 -11.98
N GLY A 405 4.19 20.26 -10.86
CA GLY A 405 3.68 18.95 -10.44
C GLY A 405 2.19 18.94 -10.13
N GLN A 406 1.63 20.05 -9.63
CA GLN A 406 0.20 20.15 -9.33
C GLN A 406 -0.67 19.97 -10.59
N THR A 407 -0.18 20.41 -11.75
CA THR A 407 -0.84 20.21 -13.05
C THR A 407 -0.75 18.78 -13.58
N ARG A 408 0.09 17.94 -12.96
CA ARG A 408 0.36 16.54 -13.32
C ARG A 408 -0.10 15.56 -12.22
N GLY A 409 -1.13 15.95 -11.47
CA GLY A 409 -1.83 15.02 -10.57
C GLY A 409 -2.52 13.88 -11.34
N PHE A 410 -3.52 13.26 -10.72
CA PHE A 410 -4.34 12.27 -11.41
C PHE A 410 -4.93 12.85 -12.71
N SER A 411 -4.80 12.08 -13.78
CA SER A 411 -5.41 12.32 -15.09
C SER A 411 -6.27 11.13 -15.51
N TYR A 412 -7.07 11.32 -16.56
CA TYR A 412 -7.89 10.24 -17.12
C TYR A 412 -7.01 9.10 -17.65
N GLU A 413 -5.94 9.44 -18.35
CA GLU A 413 -4.98 8.51 -18.93
C GLU A 413 -4.26 7.71 -17.84
N LEU A 414 -3.78 8.38 -16.78
CA LEU A 414 -3.11 7.73 -15.67
C LEU A 414 -4.02 6.70 -15.01
N ILE A 415 -5.22 7.14 -14.59
CA ILE A 415 -6.17 6.28 -13.89
C ILE A 415 -6.63 5.12 -14.78
N SER A 416 -6.87 5.38 -16.07
CA SER A 416 -7.22 4.32 -17.02
C SER A 416 -6.10 3.29 -17.17
N ASN A 417 -4.86 3.72 -17.34
CA ASN A 417 -3.72 2.81 -17.51
C ASN A 417 -3.49 1.97 -16.27
N VAL A 418 -3.56 2.60 -15.09
CA VAL A 418 -3.51 1.92 -13.79
C VAL A 418 -4.59 0.84 -13.70
N MET A 419 -5.83 1.20 -14.00
CA MET A 419 -6.96 0.26 -13.98
C MET A 419 -6.77 -0.90 -14.95
N ASN A 420 -6.28 -0.65 -16.16
CA ASN A 420 -6.00 -1.68 -17.15
C ASN A 420 -4.86 -2.60 -16.70
N ASN A 421 -3.74 -2.04 -16.25
CA ASN A 421 -2.58 -2.80 -15.78
C ASN A 421 -2.94 -3.71 -14.60
N MET A 422 -3.74 -3.22 -13.65
CA MET A 422 -4.24 -4.04 -12.54
C MET A 422 -5.11 -5.20 -13.03
N LEU A 423 -5.99 -4.97 -14.00
CA LEU A 423 -6.90 -5.99 -14.53
C LEU A 423 -6.22 -6.97 -15.49
N HIS A 424 -5.08 -6.61 -16.10
CA HIS A 424 -4.29 -7.52 -16.93
C HIS A 424 -3.81 -8.75 -16.15
N GLY A 425 -3.49 -8.61 -14.86
CA GLY A 425 -3.20 -9.75 -14.00
C GLY A 425 -4.39 -10.73 -13.88
N PHE A 426 -5.60 -10.19 -13.78
CA PHE A 426 -6.84 -10.97 -13.78
C PHE A 426 -7.10 -11.64 -15.14
N TYR A 427 -6.88 -10.92 -16.25
CA TYR A 427 -7.02 -11.45 -17.61
C TYR A 427 -6.02 -12.58 -17.87
N TRP A 428 -4.78 -12.39 -17.44
CA TRP A 428 -3.73 -13.40 -17.52
C TRP A 428 -4.13 -14.68 -16.77
N ASN A 429 -4.67 -14.55 -15.54
CA ASN A 429 -5.15 -15.71 -14.81
C ASN A 429 -6.27 -16.45 -15.57
N MET A 430 -7.22 -15.73 -16.18
CA MET A 430 -8.24 -16.34 -17.03
C MET A 430 -7.67 -17.01 -18.27
N GLN A 431 -6.64 -16.43 -18.90
CA GLN A 431 -5.96 -17.04 -20.05
C GLN A 431 -5.26 -18.35 -19.67
N GLN A 432 -4.70 -18.45 -18.45
CA GLN A 432 -4.03 -19.67 -17.97
C GLN A 432 -5.03 -20.75 -17.50
N ASN A 433 -6.08 -20.37 -16.80
CA ASN A 433 -6.99 -21.30 -16.11
C ASN A 433 -8.34 -21.51 -16.83
N GLY A 434 -8.62 -20.74 -17.87
CA GLY A 434 -9.92 -20.66 -18.55
C GLY A 434 -10.91 -19.75 -17.81
N SER A 435 -11.60 -18.86 -18.53
CA SER A 435 -12.52 -17.90 -17.92
C SER A 435 -13.68 -18.56 -17.18
N LYS A 436 -14.16 -19.72 -17.65
CA LYS A 436 -15.26 -20.48 -17.03
C LYS A 436 -14.94 -20.83 -15.59
N GLU A 437 -13.75 -21.38 -15.35
CA GLU A 437 -13.32 -21.81 -14.02
C GLU A 437 -12.97 -20.62 -13.13
N THR A 438 -12.24 -19.63 -13.64
CA THR A 438 -11.92 -18.41 -12.87
C THR A 438 -13.17 -17.68 -12.41
N ILE A 439 -14.19 -17.56 -13.28
CA ILE A 439 -15.46 -16.90 -12.93
C ILE A 439 -16.28 -17.76 -11.97
N ALA A 440 -16.29 -19.09 -12.10
CA ALA A 440 -16.99 -19.96 -11.15
C ALA A 440 -16.43 -19.84 -9.72
N LYS A 441 -15.10 -19.82 -9.58
CA LYS A 441 -14.42 -19.60 -8.29
C LYS A 441 -14.77 -18.23 -7.70
N LEU A 442 -14.78 -17.20 -8.53
CA LEU A 442 -15.17 -15.84 -8.14
C LEU A 442 -16.60 -15.82 -7.58
N ILE A 443 -17.55 -16.44 -8.29
CA ILE A 443 -18.95 -16.54 -7.87
C ILE A 443 -19.08 -17.34 -6.57
N GLY A 444 -18.38 -18.48 -6.46
CA GLY A 444 -18.37 -19.30 -5.26
C GLY A 444 -17.93 -18.51 -4.03
N SER A 445 -16.83 -17.76 -4.14
CA SER A 445 -16.34 -16.89 -3.07
C SER A 445 -17.34 -15.78 -2.69
N ILE A 446 -18.03 -15.18 -3.66
CA ILE A 446 -19.10 -14.20 -3.40
C ILE A 446 -20.26 -14.86 -2.63
N ILE A 447 -20.70 -16.04 -3.05
CA ILE A 447 -21.78 -16.78 -2.38
C ILE A 447 -21.38 -17.18 -0.96
N ASP A 448 -20.16 -17.66 -0.77
CA ASP A 448 -19.66 -18.09 0.53
C ASP A 448 -19.54 -16.89 1.48
N GLY A 449 -19.06 -15.74 1.00
CA GLY A 449 -19.04 -14.49 1.75
C GLY A 449 -20.45 -13.94 2.06
N ALA A 450 -21.41 -14.11 1.16
CA ALA A 450 -22.80 -13.71 1.40
C ALA A 450 -23.47 -14.61 2.47
N LYS A 451 -23.20 -15.92 2.45
CA LYS A 451 -23.71 -16.88 3.45
C LYS A 451 -23.17 -16.63 4.85
N SER A 452 -21.92 -16.19 4.96
CA SER A 452 -21.28 -15.92 6.26
C SER A 452 -21.83 -14.65 6.93
N GLY A 453 -22.57 -13.79 6.19
CA GLY A 453 -23.08 -12.51 6.67
C GLY A 453 -22.00 -11.43 6.86
N ASN A 454 -20.73 -11.80 6.67
CA ASN A 454 -19.53 -11.01 6.92
C ASN A 454 -18.58 -11.12 5.71
N MET A 455 -19.05 -10.74 4.52
CA MET A 455 -18.13 -10.54 3.42
C MET A 455 -17.23 -9.35 3.76
N SER A 456 -15.97 -9.64 4.09
CA SER A 456 -14.97 -8.61 4.37
C SER A 456 -14.43 -8.03 3.05
N LEU A 457 -13.87 -6.82 3.11
CA LEU A 457 -13.19 -6.22 1.95
C LEU A 457 -12.02 -7.09 1.48
N THR A 458 -11.33 -7.77 2.40
CA THR A 458 -10.32 -8.79 2.12
C THR A 458 -10.87 -9.99 1.36
N ASP A 459 -12.10 -10.44 1.66
CA ASP A 459 -12.75 -11.48 0.87
C ASP A 459 -13.04 -10.97 -0.54
N ILE A 460 -13.59 -9.76 -0.67
CA ILE A 460 -13.90 -9.11 -1.97
C ILE A 460 -12.63 -8.95 -2.83
N LEU A 461 -11.54 -8.46 -2.23
CA LEU A 461 -10.25 -8.25 -2.89
C LEU A 461 -9.54 -9.57 -3.22
N GLY A 462 -9.62 -10.56 -2.33
CA GLY A 462 -9.12 -11.91 -2.57
C GLY A 462 -9.83 -12.62 -3.73
N VAL A 463 -11.08 -12.25 -4.02
CA VAL A 463 -11.77 -12.79 -5.20
C VAL A 463 -11.17 -12.27 -6.52
N ILE A 464 -10.67 -11.03 -6.54
CA ILE A 464 -10.06 -10.40 -7.73
C ILE A 464 -8.73 -11.09 -8.10
N ASN A 465 -8.04 -11.64 -7.10
CA ASN A 465 -6.82 -12.42 -7.29
C ASN A 465 -7.07 -13.92 -7.59
N GLY A 466 -8.28 -14.28 -8.04
CA GLY A 466 -8.59 -15.60 -8.58
C GLY A 466 -9.53 -16.47 -7.75
N GLY A 467 -10.01 -15.99 -6.60
CA GLY A 467 -10.98 -16.67 -5.73
C GLY A 467 -10.47 -17.98 -5.11
N ASN A 468 -10.80 -18.24 -3.84
CA ASN A 468 -10.35 -19.45 -3.13
C ASN A 468 -11.42 -20.55 -3.06
N SER A 469 -12.61 -20.33 -3.65
CA SER A 469 -13.69 -21.32 -3.61
C SER A 469 -13.41 -22.46 -4.61
N ALA A 470 -13.71 -23.69 -4.23
CA ALA A 470 -13.59 -24.88 -5.10
C ALA A 470 -14.85 -25.09 -5.99
N MET A 471 -15.74 -24.10 -6.06
CA MET A 471 -17.03 -24.22 -6.73
C MET A 471 -16.89 -24.16 -8.26
N THR A 472 -17.47 -25.13 -8.94
CA THR A 472 -17.54 -25.19 -10.42
C THR A 472 -18.86 -24.61 -10.95
N VAL A 473 -18.89 -24.21 -12.23
CA VAL A 473 -20.14 -23.79 -12.92
C VAL A 473 -21.22 -24.87 -12.83
N ASP A 474 -20.81 -26.14 -12.91
CA ASP A 474 -21.74 -27.26 -12.87
C ASP A 474 -22.37 -27.39 -11.49
N GLN A 475 -21.61 -27.19 -10.42
CA GLN A 475 -22.13 -27.13 -9.05
C GLN A 475 -23.04 -25.91 -8.82
N LEU A 476 -22.71 -24.75 -9.41
CA LEU A 476 -23.61 -23.58 -9.39
C LEU A 476 -24.97 -23.94 -10.00
N ILE A 477 -24.98 -24.65 -11.12
CA ILE A 477 -26.21 -25.04 -11.82
C ILE A 477 -26.96 -26.14 -11.05
N ASP A 478 -26.26 -27.16 -10.56
CA ASP A 478 -26.89 -28.34 -9.96
C ASP A 478 -27.30 -28.14 -8.50
N GLU A 479 -26.61 -27.27 -7.75
CA GLU A 479 -26.83 -27.11 -6.31
C GLU A 479 -27.50 -25.78 -5.98
N VAL A 480 -27.12 -24.69 -6.66
CA VAL A 480 -27.65 -23.35 -6.35
C VAL A 480 -28.98 -23.10 -7.04
N ILE A 481 -29.14 -23.42 -8.33
CA ILE A 481 -30.40 -23.17 -9.07
C ILE A 481 -31.62 -23.87 -8.44
N PRO A 482 -31.55 -25.16 -8.02
CA PRO A 482 -32.70 -25.82 -7.41
C PRO A 482 -33.12 -25.21 -6.08
N GLY A 483 -32.16 -24.72 -5.28
CA GLY A 483 -32.44 -23.98 -4.04
C GLY A 483 -32.89 -22.53 -4.29
N ALA A 484 -32.45 -21.94 -5.40
CA ALA A 484 -32.72 -20.56 -5.76
C ALA A 484 -34.08 -20.36 -6.43
N LEU A 485 -34.74 -21.38 -6.97
CA LEU A 485 -36.06 -21.27 -7.64
C LEU A 485 -37.22 -21.79 -6.78
N PRO A 486 -38.49 -21.38 -7.01
CA PRO A 486 -39.60 -21.93 -6.26
C PRO A 486 -39.91 -23.37 -6.74
N GLU A 487 -40.54 -24.17 -5.89
CA GLU A 487 -41.11 -25.44 -6.31
C GLU A 487 -42.35 -25.21 -7.19
N LYS A 488 -42.68 -26.19 -8.02
CA LYS A 488 -43.81 -26.15 -8.95
C LYS A 488 -45.12 -25.84 -8.22
N SER A 489 -45.81 -24.79 -8.66
CA SER A 489 -47.17 -24.43 -8.23
C SER A 489 -48.02 -23.98 -9.42
N GLU A 490 -49.35 -23.95 -9.29
CA GLU A 490 -50.27 -23.63 -10.40
C GLU A 490 -50.05 -22.22 -11.00
N ASP A 491 -49.56 -21.29 -10.18
CA ASP A 491 -49.36 -19.88 -10.55
C ASP A 491 -47.89 -19.52 -10.81
N ALA A 492 -46.95 -20.45 -10.63
CA ALA A 492 -45.52 -20.17 -10.80
C ALA A 492 -45.17 -19.93 -12.27
N THR A 493 -44.81 -18.69 -12.61
CA THR A 493 -44.31 -18.32 -13.94
C THR A 493 -42.94 -18.92 -14.22
N ILE A 494 -42.09 -19.08 -13.20
CA ILE A 494 -40.78 -19.72 -13.34
C ILE A 494 -40.51 -20.55 -12.09
N TYR A 495 -40.17 -21.82 -12.25
CA TYR A 495 -39.93 -22.76 -11.15
C TYR A 495 -38.87 -23.80 -11.54
N TYR A 496 -38.29 -24.49 -10.56
CA TYR A 496 -37.39 -25.62 -10.84
C TYR A 496 -38.20 -26.93 -10.91
N ASP A 497 -38.14 -27.60 -12.05
CA ASP A 497 -38.80 -28.89 -12.26
C ASP A 497 -37.81 -30.02 -11.91
N LYS A 498 -37.93 -30.57 -10.69
CA LYS A 498 -37.05 -31.64 -10.21
C LYS A 498 -37.16 -32.92 -11.03
N GLU A 499 -38.32 -33.19 -11.63
CA GLU A 499 -38.51 -34.40 -12.45
C GLU A 499 -37.79 -34.27 -13.79
N LYS A 500 -37.83 -33.07 -14.38
CA LYS A 500 -37.20 -32.79 -15.67
C LYS A 500 -35.79 -32.22 -15.58
N GLN A 501 -35.27 -32.02 -14.36
CA GLN A 501 -33.93 -31.49 -14.06
C GLN A 501 -33.64 -30.19 -14.85
N GLY A 502 -34.48 -29.17 -14.63
CA GLY A 502 -34.36 -27.92 -15.35
C GLY A 502 -35.28 -26.80 -14.87
N ILE A 503 -35.07 -25.60 -15.40
CA ILE A 503 -35.88 -24.42 -15.12
C ILE A 503 -37.11 -24.43 -16.04
N ALA A 504 -38.29 -24.55 -15.45
CA ALA A 504 -39.56 -24.45 -16.15
C ALA A 504 -40.02 -23.00 -16.20
N ILE A 505 -40.41 -22.52 -17.39
CA ILE A 505 -40.87 -21.17 -17.65
C ILE A 505 -42.28 -21.23 -18.26
N ASN A 506 -43.25 -20.69 -17.55
CA ASN A 506 -44.67 -20.67 -17.86
C ASN A 506 -45.19 -19.22 -17.98
N PHE A 507 -45.26 -18.69 -19.20
CA PHE A 507 -45.79 -17.35 -19.45
C PHE A 507 -47.23 -17.38 -19.98
N ASN A 508 -48.14 -16.69 -19.30
CA ASN A 508 -49.50 -16.46 -19.82
C ASN A 508 -49.43 -15.34 -20.86
N LEU A 509 -49.59 -15.66 -22.15
CA LEU A 509 -49.66 -14.62 -23.20
C LEU A 509 -51.03 -13.95 -23.23
N ASN A 510 -52.08 -14.68 -22.86
CA ASN A 510 -53.44 -14.19 -22.68
C ASN A 510 -54.22 -15.16 -21.79
N THR A 511 -55.51 -14.89 -21.56
CA THR A 511 -56.38 -15.69 -20.68
C THR A 511 -56.61 -17.14 -21.13
N LYS A 512 -56.22 -17.52 -22.35
CA LYS A 512 -56.43 -18.85 -22.95
C LYS A 512 -55.14 -19.52 -23.42
N THR A 513 -53.98 -18.88 -23.28
CA THR A 513 -52.75 -19.34 -23.93
C THR A 513 -51.55 -19.18 -23.01
N LYS A 514 -50.87 -20.30 -22.73
CA LYS A 514 -49.64 -20.37 -21.97
C LYS A 514 -48.48 -20.82 -22.86
N LEU A 515 -47.33 -20.16 -22.72
CA LEU A 515 -46.05 -20.60 -23.24
C LEU A 515 -45.35 -21.40 -22.14
N GLU A 516 -45.03 -22.67 -22.40
CA GLU A 516 -44.41 -23.58 -21.44
C GLU A 516 -43.07 -24.08 -22.00
N LEU A 517 -41.98 -23.57 -21.45
CA LEU A 517 -40.59 -23.88 -21.83
C LEU A 517 -39.85 -24.54 -20.68
N LEU A 518 -38.85 -25.35 -21.03
CA LEU A 518 -37.90 -25.93 -20.10
C LEU A 518 -36.50 -25.50 -20.54
N LEU A 519 -35.68 -25.08 -19.58
CA LEU A 519 -34.24 -24.95 -19.73
C LEU A 519 -33.60 -26.13 -18.98
N PRO A 520 -33.24 -27.24 -19.66
CA PRO A 520 -32.62 -28.38 -19.00
C PRO A 520 -31.27 -27.99 -18.41
N ASN A 521 -30.90 -28.53 -17.23
CA ASN A 521 -29.61 -28.23 -16.60
C ASN A 521 -28.45 -28.51 -17.55
N GLN A 522 -28.48 -29.64 -18.27
CA GLN A 522 -27.44 -29.98 -19.24
C GLN A 522 -27.40 -28.96 -20.41
N GLY A 523 -28.56 -28.49 -20.89
CA GLY A 523 -28.62 -27.47 -21.93
C GLY A 523 -28.05 -26.12 -21.47
N ILE A 524 -28.25 -25.76 -20.20
CA ILE A 524 -27.63 -24.58 -19.57
C ILE A 524 -26.11 -24.76 -19.49
N LYS A 525 -25.63 -25.91 -19.01
CA LYS A 525 -24.19 -26.24 -18.90
C LYS A 525 -23.47 -26.21 -20.24
N ASP A 526 -24.03 -26.87 -21.25
CA ASP A 526 -23.43 -26.94 -22.59
C ASP A 526 -23.38 -25.56 -23.24
N THR A 527 -24.42 -24.75 -23.04
CA THR A 527 -24.49 -23.38 -23.54
C THR A 527 -23.47 -22.49 -22.86
N ILE A 528 -23.41 -22.49 -21.52
CA ILE A 528 -22.41 -21.72 -20.78
C ILE A 528 -21.00 -22.13 -21.21
N THR A 529 -20.72 -23.43 -21.30
CA THR A 529 -19.42 -23.92 -21.76
C THR A 529 -19.07 -23.39 -23.16
N THR A 530 -20.04 -23.40 -24.09
CA THR A 530 -19.85 -22.87 -25.45
C THR A 530 -19.55 -21.36 -25.44
N LEU A 531 -20.31 -20.58 -24.66
CA LEU A 531 -20.14 -19.12 -24.60
C LEU A 531 -18.81 -18.71 -23.97
N PHE A 532 -18.40 -19.40 -22.90
CA PHE A 532 -17.11 -19.13 -22.25
C PHE A 532 -15.93 -19.55 -23.15
N ALA A 533 -16.02 -20.68 -23.87
CA ALA A 533 -15.00 -21.06 -24.84
C ALA A 533 -14.88 -20.03 -25.99
N LYS A 534 -16.01 -19.44 -26.42
CA LYS A 534 -16.01 -18.34 -27.39
C LYS A 534 -15.37 -17.08 -26.80
N PHE A 535 -15.72 -16.71 -25.57
CA PHE A 535 -15.12 -15.58 -24.86
C PHE A 535 -13.60 -15.73 -24.71
N ASP A 536 -13.13 -16.92 -24.30
CA ASP A 536 -11.71 -17.25 -24.22
C ASP A 536 -11.01 -17.04 -25.57
N LYS A 537 -11.64 -17.48 -26.66
CA LYS A 537 -11.07 -17.44 -28.01
C LYS A 537 -11.12 -16.06 -28.67
N GLU A 538 -12.19 -15.28 -28.45
CA GLU A 538 -12.47 -14.06 -29.23
C GLU A 538 -12.28 -12.77 -28.43
N VAL A 539 -12.30 -12.84 -27.10
CA VAL A 539 -12.19 -11.66 -26.22
C VAL A 539 -10.98 -11.74 -25.30
N LEU A 540 -10.65 -12.90 -24.73
CA LEU A 540 -9.44 -13.02 -23.91
C LEU A 540 -8.16 -13.22 -24.72
N SER A 541 -8.26 -13.67 -25.96
CA SER A 541 -7.09 -13.73 -26.86
C SER A 541 -6.60 -12.34 -27.30
N ASP A 542 -7.49 -11.33 -27.27
CA ASP A 542 -7.21 -9.92 -27.53
C ASP A 542 -7.99 -9.04 -26.52
N THR A 543 -7.30 -8.66 -25.44
CA THR A 543 -7.88 -7.87 -24.35
C THR A 543 -8.19 -6.43 -24.72
N SER A 544 -7.89 -5.96 -25.94
CA SER A 544 -8.09 -4.57 -26.33
C SER A 544 -9.54 -4.10 -26.20
N GLN A 545 -10.51 -5.01 -26.37
CA GLN A 545 -11.93 -4.70 -26.13
C GLN A 545 -12.24 -4.48 -24.66
N LEU A 546 -11.60 -5.25 -23.77
CA LEU A 546 -11.72 -5.09 -22.33
C LEU A 546 -11.03 -3.80 -21.88
N ASP A 547 -9.84 -3.52 -22.41
CA ASP A 547 -9.08 -2.31 -22.10
C ASP A 547 -9.87 -1.05 -22.48
N ARG A 548 -10.45 -1.02 -23.68
CA ARG A 548 -11.30 0.11 -24.11
C ARG A 548 -12.52 0.31 -23.20
N LEU A 549 -13.12 -0.77 -22.72
CA LEU A 549 -14.25 -0.65 -21.79
C LEU A 549 -13.80 -0.03 -20.47
N ILE A 550 -12.72 -0.53 -19.90
CA ILE A 550 -12.21 -0.05 -18.61
C ILE A 550 -11.77 1.41 -18.74
N SER A 551 -11.14 1.78 -19.85
CA SER A 551 -10.82 3.18 -20.17
C SER A 551 -12.06 4.06 -20.26
N ASN A 552 -13.11 3.64 -20.99
CA ASN A 552 -14.35 4.42 -21.09
C ASN A 552 -15.08 4.54 -19.75
N PHE A 553 -15.05 3.48 -18.95
CA PHE A 553 -15.62 3.50 -17.61
C PHE A 553 -14.84 4.46 -16.70
N ALA A 554 -13.50 4.39 -16.70
CA ALA A 554 -12.63 5.27 -15.93
C ALA A 554 -12.85 6.75 -16.30
N ASP A 555 -12.94 7.04 -17.61
CA ASP A 555 -13.20 8.37 -18.12
C ASP A 555 -14.54 8.94 -17.63
N GLU A 556 -15.64 8.18 -17.76
CA GLU A 556 -16.96 8.61 -17.29
C GLU A 556 -17.02 8.72 -15.76
N LEU A 557 -16.35 7.81 -15.04
CA LEU A 557 -16.28 7.81 -13.57
C LEU A 557 -15.65 9.09 -13.05
N LEU A 558 -14.51 9.46 -13.62
CA LEU A 558 -13.74 10.63 -13.20
C LEU A 558 -14.45 11.94 -13.53
N LYS A 559 -15.34 11.96 -14.54
CA LYS A 559 -16.19 13.10 -14.91
C LYS A 559 -17.46 13.23 -14.07
N LEU A 560 -17.76 12.27 -13.18
CA LEU A 560 -18.97 12.36 -12.37
C LEU A 560 -18.97 13.65 -11.52
N PRO A 561 -20.02 14.48 -11.58
CA PRO A 561 -20.08 15.70 -10.81
C PRO A 561 -20.24 15.38 -9.32
N VAL A 562 -19.39 15.99 -8.50
CA VAL A 562 -19.41 15.88 -7.03
C VAL A 562 -20.07 17.09 -6.36
N THR A 563 -20.21 18.21 -7.07
CA THR A 563 -20.99 19.37 -6.65
C THR A 563 -22.32 19.44 -7.40
N SER A 564 -23.33 20.03 -6.76
CA SER A 564 -24.68 20.19 -7.30
C SER A 564 -24.76 21.08 -8.54
N ASP A 565 -23.84 22.04 -8.66
CA ASP A 565 -23.69 22.90 -9.84
C ASP A 565 -22.90 22.25 -10.98
N GLY A 566 -22.29 21.07 -10.75
CA GLY A 566 -21.46 20.36 -11.71
C GLY A 566 -20.10 21.01 -12.01
N SER A 567 -19.67 22.00 -11.21
CA SER A 567 -18.38 22.70 -11.40
C SER A 567 -17.17 21.86 -11.00
N LYS A 568 -17.36 20.83 -10.18
CA LYS A 568 -16.30 19.91 -9.72
C LYS A 568 -16.67 18.46 -10.00
N THR A 569 -15.65 17.69 -10.34
CA THR A 569 -15.73 16.30 -10.74
C THR A 569 -15.11 15.36 -9.69
N ALA A 570 -15.31 14.06 -9.84
CA ALA A 570 -14.64 13.04 -9.02
C ALA A 570 -13.11 13.13 -9.15
N LEU A 571 -12.60 13.50 -10.33
CA LEU A 571 -11.17 13.77 -10.54
C LEU A 571 -10.67 14.96 -9.71
N ASP A 572 -11.43 16.06 -9.68
CA ASP A 572 -11.08 17.23 -8.85
C ASP A 572 -11.01 16.87 -7.36
N TYR A 573 -12.00 16.10 -6.90
CA TYR A 573 -12.07 15.64 -5.50
C TYR A 573 -10.87 14.73 -5.15
N ALA A 574 -10.55 13.76 -6.02
CA ALA A 574 -9.42 12.86 -5.83
C ALA A 574 -8.08 13.60 -5.83
N ASN A 575 -7.89 14.53 -6.79
CA ASN A 575 -6.70 15.36 -6.86
C ASN A 575 -6.54 16.25 -5.63
N TYR A 576 -7.61 16.89 -5.15
CA TYR A 576 -7.53 17.72 -3.95
C TYR A 576 -7.11 16.91 -2.73
N LEU A 577 -7.74 15.74 -2.49
CA LEU A 577 -7.40 14.87 -1.37
C LEU A 577 -5.93 14.42 -1.42
N PHE A 578 -5.50 13.91 -2.58
CA PHE A 578 -4.11 13.45 -2.77
C PHE A 578 -3.10 14.59 -2.59
N GLN A 579 -3.32 15.74 -3.25
CA GLN A 579 -2.39 16.85 -3.20
C GLN A 579 -2.30 17.46 -1.80
N ASN A 580 -3.41 17.51 -1.07
CA ASN A 580 -3.40 18.04 0.30
C ASN A 580 -2.54 17.16 1.22
N GLN A 581 -2.72 15.84 1.15
CA GLN A 581 -1.89 14.88 1.89
C GLN A 581 -0.43 14.93 1.45
N ALA A 582 -0.17 14.83 0.14
CA ALA A 582 1.18 14.78 -0.40
C ALA A 582 2.00 16.03 -0.04
N ALA A 583 1.33 17.19 0.09
CA ALA A 583 1.98 18.44 0.46
C ALA A 583 2.21 18.62 1.97
N GLY A 584 1.66 17.75 2.84
CA GLY A 584 1.66 17.99 4.29
C GLY A 584 0.83 19.21 4.67
N TYR A 585 -0.27 19.43 3.95
CA TYR A 585 -1.19 20.50 4.27
C TYR A 585 -2.21 19.96 5.27
N ASP A 586 -2.00 20.32 6.54
CA ASP A 586 -2.90 20.10 7.66
C ASP A 586 -4.22 20.89 7.50
N SER A 587 -4.99 20.62 6.46
CA SER A 587 -6.23 21.36 6.22
C SER A 587 -7.29 20.90 7.23
N ARG A 588 -7.37 21.59 8.37
CA ARG A 588 -8.51 21.43 9.31
C ARG A 588 -9.81 21.98 8.74
N GLU A 589 -9.73 22.80 7.67
CA GLU A 589 -10.89 23.36 6.99
C GLU A 589 -10.83 23.13 5.48
N PHE A 590 -11.75 22.30 4.98
CA PHE A 590 -11.97 22.11 3.55
C PHE A 590 -12.67 23.33 2.91
N PRO A 591 -12.39 23.65 1.63
CA PRO A 591 -13.20 24.62 0.89
C PRO A 591 -14.65 24.13 0.75
N GLU A 592 -15.61 25.04 0.55
CA GLU A 592 -17.04 24.70 0.53
C GLU A 592 -17.39 23.61 -0.49
N TRP A 593 -16.77 23.63 -1.67
CA TRP A 593 -17.00 22.60 -2.70
C TRP A 593 -16.51 21.21 -2.25
N MET A 594 -15.44 21.15 -1.45
CA MET A 594 -14.96 19.89 -0.87
C MET A 594 -15.91 19.38 0.21
N LYS A 595 -16.45 20.26 1.06
CA LYS A 595 -17.47 19.88 2.06
C LYS A 595 -18.72 19.31 1.37
N GLU A 596 -19.16 19.93 0.28
CA GLU A 596 -20.27 19.44 -0.54
C GLU A 596 -19.94 18.07 -1.17
N ALA A 597 -18.76 17.92 -1.76
CA ALA A 597 -18.31 16.66 -2.34
C ALA A 597 -18.22 15.53 -1.30
N THR A 598 -17.65 15.81 -0.12
CA THR A 598 -17.60 14.85 0.99
C THR A 598 -19.00 14.47 1.46
N ALA A 599 -19.93 15.43 1.57
CA ALA A 599 -21.32 15.14 1.90
C ALA A 599 -22.03 14.26 0.84
N ALA A 600 -21.67 14.40 -0.44
CA ALA A 600 -22.17 13.54 -1.52
C ALA A 600 -21.64 12.10 -1.42
N VAL A 601 -20.42 11.89 -0.90
CA VAL A 601 -19.89 10.56 -0.57
C VAL A 601 -20.57 10.02 0.69
N GLU A 602 -20.72 10.83 1.74
CA GLU A 602 -21.37 10.43 3.00
C GLU A 602 -22.83 9.99 2.80
N SER A 603 -23.56 10.71 1.95
CA SER A 603 -24.95 10.42 1.61
C SER A 603 -25.13 9.26 0.63
N ARG A 604 -24.05 8.56 0.23
CA ARG A 604 -24.01 7.49 -0.79
C ARG A 604 -24.37 7.90 -2.21
N GLN A 605 -24.64 9.19 -2.46
CA GLN A 605 -25.02 9.67 -3.79
C GLN A 605 -23.95 9.33 -4.84
N MET A 606 -22.68 9.45 -4.48
CA MET A 606 -21.58 9.09 -5.38
C MET A 606 -21.51 7.60 -5.65
N LEU A 607 -21.63 6.76 -4.61
CA LEU A 607 -21.60 5.30 -4.77
C LEU A 607 -22.73 4.79 -5.69
N ASP A 608 -23.94 5.33 -5.56
CA ASP A 608 -25.06 4.94 -6.41
C ASP A 608 -24.86 5.37 -7.88
N LYS A 609 -24.22 6.53 -8.13
CA LYS A 609 -23.80 6.95 -9.49
C LYS A 609 -22.78 5.99 -10.08
N VAL A 610 -21.76 5.59 -9.30
CA VAL A 610 -20.73 4.62 -9.73
C VAL A 610 -21.36 3.28 -10.10
N PHE A 611 -22.26 2.76 -9.27
CA PHE A 611 -22.97 1.51 -9.58
C PHE A 611 -23.80 1.60 -10.85
N THR A 612 -24.54 2.70 -11.03
CA THR A 612 -25.34 2.92 -12.24
C THR A 612 -24.46 2.97 -13.48
N LEU A 613 -23.34 3.70 -13.40
CA LEU A 613 -22.37 3.80 -14.48
C LEU A 613 -21.78 2.42 -14.84
N ALA A 614 -21.41 1.63 -13.83
CA ALA A 614 -20.85 0.31 -14.07
C ALA A 614 -21.87 -0.64 -14.71
N VAL A 615 -23.14 -0.62 -14.25
CA VAL A 615 -24.23 -1.40 -14.87
C VAL A 615 -24.40 -1.04 -16.35
N LYS A 616 -24.35 0.26 -16.69
CA LYS A 616 -24.42 0.74 -18.08
C LYS A 616 -23.29 0.16 -18.94
N HIS A 617 -22.03 0.27 -18.49
CA HIS A 617 -20.89 -0.22 -19.27
C HIS A 617 -20.93 -1.74 -19.48
N VAL A 618 -21.29 -2.50 -18.44
CA VAL A 618 -21.39 -3.94 -18.60
C VAL A 618 -22.59 -4.36 -19.45
N ALA A 619 -23.74 -3.68 -19.33
CA ALA A 619 -24.87 -3.90 -20.22
C ALA A 619 -24.48 -3.67 -21.68
N GLY A 620 -23.66 -2.64 -21.94
CA GLY A 620 -23.08 -2.36 -23.25
C GLY A 620 -22.27 -3.53 -23.81
N MET A 621 -21.39 -4.12 -23.00
CA MET A 621 -20.64 -5.32 -23.42
C MET A 621 -21.52 -6.52 -23.67
N LEU A 622 -22.50 -6.75 -22.81
CA LEU A 622 -23.40 -7.87 -22.99
C LEU A 622 -24.15 -7.73 -24.31
N ASN A 623 -24.60 -6.53 -24.67
CA ASN A 623 -25.21 -6.28 -25.97
C ASN A 623 -24.23 -6.59 -27.13
N LEU A 624 -22.97 -6.12 -27.04
CA LEU A 624 -21.94 -6.39 -28.04
C LEU A 624 -21.65 -7.90 -28.19
N ALA A 625 -21.53 -8.61 -27.07
CA ALA A 625 -21.32 -10.05 -27.06
C ALA A 625 -22.50 -10.80 -27.70
N LEU A 626 -23.73 -10.38 -27.42
CA LEU A 626 -24.96 -10.98 -27.98
C LEU A 626 -25.14 -10.68 -29.48
N ASP A 627 -24.67 -9.52 -29.95
CA ASP A 627 -24.64 -9.18 -31.38
C ASP A 627 -23.66 -10.07 -32.15
N ASN A 628 -22.57 -10.51 -31.50
CA ASN A 628 -21.53 -11.37 -32.07
C ASN A 628 -21.69 -12.87 -31.75
N THR A 629 -22.77 -13.24 -31.04
CA THR A 629 -23.10 -14.64 -30.76
C THR A 629 -24.24 -15.08 -31.67
N THR A 630 -24.07 -16.19 -32.37
CA THR A 630 -25.11 -16.75 -33.22
C THR A 630 -26.20 -17.41 -32.38
N PHE A 631 -27.42 -17.46 -32.94
CA PHE A 631 -28.53 -18.19 -32.34
C PHE A 631 -28.19 -19.68 -32.09
N GLU A 632 -27.42 -20.29 -33.00
CA GLU A 632 -26.97 -21.67 -32.83
C GLU A 632 -25.96 -21.80 -31.67
N GLU A 633 -25.01 -20.88 -31.53
CA GLU A 633 -24.06 -20.88 -30.41
C GLU A 633 -24.78 -20.71 -29.07
N LEU A 634 -25.90 -19.99 -28.99
CA LEU A 634 -26.70 -19.91 -27.77
C LEU A 634 -27.60 -21.13 -27.56
N ILE A 635 -28.33 -21.57 -28.57
CA ILE A 635 -29.40 -22.57 -28.41
C ILE A 635 -28.91 -24.00 -28.60
N GLY A 636 -27.82 -24.23 -29.33
CA GLY A 636 -27.34 -25.56 -29.70
C GLY A 636 -28.12 -26.20 -30.84
N SER A 637 -28.90 -25.40 -31.57
CA SER A 637 -29.73 -25.88 -32.66
C SER A 637 -30.02 -24.78 -33.67
N LYS A 638 -30.22 -25.18 -34.93
CA LYS A 638 -30.80 -24.36 -36.02
C LYS A 638 -32.18 -24.83 -36.45
N VAL A 639 -32.67 -25.94 -35.90
CA VAL A 639 -33.81 -26.68 -36.43
C VAL A 639 -34.77 -27.04 -35.31
N TRP A 640 -36.01 -26.58 -35.44
CA TRP A 640 -37.10 -26.95 -34.56
C TRP A 640 -37.90 -28.11 -35.16
N ASP A 641 -37.99 -29.23 -34.43
CA ASP A 641 -38.87 -30.35 -34.73
C ASP A 641 -40.31 -29.98 -34.36
N ASN A 642 -41.11 -29.68 -35.37
CA ASN A 642 -42.50 -29.29 -35.17
C ASN A 642 -43.41 -30.49 -34.90
N THR A 643 -42.96 -31.72 -35.15
CA THR A 643 -43.72 -32.92 -34.80
C THR A 643 -43.54 -33.24 -33.32
N ASN A 644 -42.29 -33.30 -32.86
CA ASN A 644 -41.93 -33.71 -31.50
C ASN A 644 -41.72 -32.55 -30.51
N LYS A 645 -41.91 -31.31 -30.97
CA LYS A 645 -41.87 -30.06 -30.17
C LYS A 645 -40.56 -29.86 -29.40
N LYS A 646 -39.43 -30.07 -30.08
CA LYS A 646 -38.09 -29.92 -29.51
C LYS A 646 -37.11 -29.36 -30.53
N PHE A 647 -36.06 -28.71 -30.05
CA PHE A 647 -34.91 -28.40 -30.91
C PHE A 647 -34.14 -29.68 -31.24
N ILE A 648 -33.70 -29.79 -32.49
CA ILE A 648 -32.81 -30.85 -32.94
C ILE A 648 -31.39 -30.33 -32.77
N PRO A 649 -30.56 -30.96 -31.92
CA PRO A 649 -29.21 -30.45 -31.69
C PRO A 649 -28.39 -30.47 -32.97
N THR A 650 -27.59 -29.42 -33.18
CA THR A 650 -26.69 -29.34 -34.34
C THR A 650 -25.41 -30.14 -34.12
N ASP A 651 -25.04 -30.38 -32.86
CA ASP A 651 -23.98 -31.30 -32.45
C ASP A 651 -24.62 -32.40 -31.55
N PRO A 652 -24.45 -33.70 -31.86
CA PRO A 652 -24.99 -34.78 -31.03
C PRO A 652 -24.52 -34.77 -29.57
N ASN A 653 -23.41 -34.11 -29.24
CA ASN A 653 -22.91 -33.95 -27.87
C ASN A 653 -23.49 -32.73 -27.15
N ARG A 654 -24.33 -31.92 -27.82
CA ARG A 654 -24.90 -30.71 -27.24
C ARG A 654 -26.39 -30.87 -26.97
N THR A 655 -26.79 -30.59 -25.73
CA THR A 655 -28.20 -30.47 -25.35
C THR A 655 -28.70 -29.08 -25.72
N PRO A 656 -29.81 -28.94 -26.47
CA PRO A 656 -30.35 -27.61 -26.77
C PRO A 656 -30.76 -26.87 -25.49
N LEU A 657 -30.50 -25.56 -25.43
CA LEU A 657 -30.78 -24.73 -24.26
C LEU A 657 -32.28 -24.75 -23.87
N ILE A 658 -33.15 -24.84 -24.87
CA ILE A 658 -34.61 -24.75 -24.69
C ILE A 658 -35.26 -26.05 -25.15
N ALA A 659 -36.21 -26.54 -24.37
CA ALA A 659 -37.10 -27.64 -24.72
C ALA A 659 -38.56 -27.28 -24.43
N GLY A 660 -39.51 -28.00 -25.02
CA GLY A 660 -40.93 -27.90 -24.64
C GLY A 660 -41.17 -28.49 -23.26
N ASN A 661 -42.03 -27.87 -22.44
CA ASN A 661 -42.29 -28.31 -21.06
C ASN A 661 -43.68 -28.90 -20.81
N ASP A 662 -44.51 -29.10 -21.84
CA ASP A 662 -45.89 -29.50 -21.65
C ASP A 662 -46.10 -31.02 -21.60
N ALA A 663 -47.14 -31.46 -20.88
CA ALA A 663 -47.49 -32.89 -20.73
C ALA A 663 -48.34 -33.44 -21.89
N ALA A 664 -48.78 -32.59 -22.82
CA ALA A 664 -49.80 -32.90 -23.84
C ALA A 664 -49.43 -32.50 -25.29
N GLY A 665 -48.22 -32.02 -25.56
CA GLY A 665 -47.73 -31.70 -26.92
C GLY A 665 -48.43 -30.54 -27.65
N LYS A 666 -49.17 -29.66 -26.95
CA LYS A 666 -49.86 -28.48 -27.49
C LYS A 666 -49.08 -27.16 -27.33
N GLY A 667 -48.16 -27.06 -26.38
CA GLY A 667 -47.35 -25.86 -26.09
C GLY A 667 -46.38 -25.51 -27.23
N GLY A 668 -45.91 -26.52 -27.97
CA GLY A 668 -45.06 -26.32 -29.15
C GLY A 668 -45.77 -25.65 -30.34
N GLY A 669 -47.09 -25.50 -30.33
CA GLY A 669 -47.82 -24.70 -31.32
C GLY A 669 -47.57 -23.19 -31.18
N LEU A 670 -47.31 -22.72 -29.96
CA LEU A 670 -47.05 -21.31 -29.67
C LEU A 670 -45.59 -20.93 -29.90
N PHE A 671 -44.67 -21.90 -29.75
CA PHE A 671 -43.27 -21.77 -30.16
C PHE A 671 -43.16 -21.37 -31.64
N VAL A 672 -43.99 -21.99 -32.51
CA VAL A 672 -44.10 -21.65 -33.93
C VAL A 672 -44.69 -20.26 -34.17
N VAL A 673 -45.62 -19.82 -33.32
CA VAL A 673 -46.28 -18.51 -33.47
C VAL A 673 -45.38 -17.36 -33.01
N LEU A 674 -44.63 -17.55 -31.91
CA LEU A 674 -43.73 -16.53 -31.37
C LEU A 674 -42.37 -16.49 -32.08
N PHE A 675 -41.80 -17.65 -32.45
CA PHE A 675 -40.44 -17.76 -32.99
C PHE A 675 -40.40 -18.19 -34.46
N GLY A 676 -41.43 -18.90 -34.94
CA GLY A 676 -41.44 -19.56 -36.25
C GLY A 676 -42.05 -18.77 -37.42
N ALA A 677 -42.75 -17.65 -37.19
CA ALA A 677 -43.42 -16.90 -38.26
C ALA A 677 -42.46 -16.33 -39.33
N LYS A 678 -41.16 -16.22 -39.02
CA LYS A 678 -40.09 -15.79 -39.95
C LYS A 678 -39.13 -16.93 -40.33
N TRP A 679 -39.31 -18.13 -39.78
CA TRP A 679 -38.46 -19.30 -40.02
C TRP A 679 -39.04 -20.14 -41.16
N LYS A 680 -38.18 -20.72 -42.00
CA LYS A 680 -38.64 -21.47 -43.18
C LYS A 680 -39.00 -22.90 -42.81
N GLY A 681 -40.22 -23.32 -43.17
CA GLY A 681 -40.66 -24.70 -43.01
C GLY A 681 -39.96 -25.67 -43.96
N GLY A 682 -39.75 -26.90 -43.49
CA GLY A 682 -39.15 -28.00 -44.26
C GLY A 682 -39.59 -29.38 -43.74
N LYS A 683 -39.04 -30.43 -44.34
CA LYS A 683 -39.19 -31.83 -43.88
C LYS A 683 -37.85 -32.53 -43.83
N LEU A 684 -37.64 -33.36 -42.81
CA LEU A 684 -36.51 -34.29 -42.74
C LEU A 684 -36.74 -35.51 -43.65
N PRO A 685 -35.70 -36.31 -43.95
CA PRO A 685 -35.82 -37.50 -44.79
C PRO A 685 -36.83 -38.54 -44.28
N ASP A 686 -37.09 -38.58 -42.98
CA ASP A 686 -38.07 -39.46 -42.33
C ASP A 686 -39.52 -38.90 -42.38
N GLY A 687 -39.72 -37.73 -42.98
CA GLY A 687 -41.01 -37.07 -43.12
C GLY A 687 -41.37 -36.10 -41.97
N THR A 688 -40.52 -35.97 -40.95
CA THR A 688 -40.73 -35.08 -39.80
C THR A 688 -40.78 -33.61 -40.25
N SER A 689 -41.81 -32.87 -39.81
CA SER A 689 -41.95 -31.44 -40.13
C SER A 689 -41.02 -30.61 -39.28
N VAL A 690 -40.23 -29.74 -39.91
CA VAL A 690 -39.26 -28.88 -39.21
C VAL A 690 -39.39 -27.40 -39.58
N LEU A 691 -38.91 -26.53 -38.71
CA LEU A 691 -38.69 -25.11 -39.00
C LEU A 691 -37.20 -24.81 -38.88
N ASN A 692 -36.63 -24.12 -39.88
CA ASN A 692 -35.22 -23.78 -39.93
C ASN A 692 -35.02 -22.31 -39.57
N ALA A 693 -34.05 -22.06 -38.69
CA ALA A 693 -33.60 -20.72 -38.37
C ALA A 693 -33.12 -19.99 -39.64
N PRO A 694 -33.27 -18.65 -39.70
CA PRO A 694 -32.78 -17.84 -40.81
C PRO A 694 -31.29 -18.10 -41.08
N SER A 695 -30.94 -18.15 -42.36
CA SER A 695 -29.56 -18.35 -42.85
C SER A 695 -29.39 -17.68 -44.22
N GLY A 696 -28.15 -17.43 -44.61
CA GLY A 696 -27.82 -16.71 -45.86
C GLY A 696 -28.31 -15.25 -45.86
N THR A 697 -28.47 -14.66 -47.04
CA THR A 697 -28.96 -13.28 -47.18
C THR A 697 -30.45 -13.19 -46.85
N SER A 698 -30.75 -12.70 -45.65
CA SER A 698 -32.10 -12.54 -45.12
C SER A 698 -32.28 -11.18 -44.47
N SER A 699 -33.43 -10.52 -44.67
CA SER A 699 -33.72 -9.18 -44.12
C SER A 699 -33.90 -9.16 -42.60
N VAL A 700 -33.93 -10.33 -41.97
CA VAL A 700 -33.98 -10.46 -40.50
C VAL A 700 -32.59 -10.62 -39.88
N ILE A 701 -31.56 -10.83 -40.70
CA ILE A 701 -30.16 -10.93 -40.26
C ILE A 701 -29.54 -9.54 -40.41
N ALA A 702 -29.19 -8.91 -39.28
CA ALA A 702 -28.64 -7.56 -39.29
C ALA A 702 -27.18 -7.54 -39.74
N ASN A 703 -26.37 -8.50 -39.29
CA ASN A 703 -24.98 -8.65 -39.67
C ASN A 703 -24.79 -9.93 -40.48
N GLN A 704 -24.52 -9.79 -41.78
CA GLN A 704 -24.37 -10.93 -42.69
C GLN A 704 -23.08 -11.73 -42.45
N GLU A 705 -22.07 -11.14 -41.82
CA GLU A 705 -20.81 -11.81 -41.49
C GLU A 705 -20.96 -12.74 -40.27
N VAL A 706 -21.79 -12.34 -39.29
CA VAL A 706 -22.12 -13.15 -38.11
C VAL A 706 -23.23 -14.17 -38.41
N GLY A 707 -24.16 -13.84 -39.30
CA GLY A 707 -25.37 -14.64 -39.54
C GLY A 707 -26.47 -14.35 -38.52
N TYR A 708 -27.42 -15.26 -38.34
CA TYR A 708 -28.56 -15.04 -37.44
C TYR A 708 -28.12 -15.01 -35.97
N SER A 709 -27.97 -13.81 -35.42
CA SER A 709 -27.45 -13.58 -34.06
C SER A 709 -28.51 -13.77 -32.97
N VAL A 710 -28.07 -13.85 -31.72
CA VAL A 710 -28.97 -13.81 -30.56
C VAL A 710 -29.76 -12.50 -30.52
N SER A 711 -29.14 -11.38 -30.88
CA SER A 711 -29.80 -10.08 -30.99
C SER A 711 -30.88 -10.07 -32.08
N ASP A 712 -30.61 -10.67 -33.25
CA ASP A 712 -31.62 -10.83 -34.30
C ASP A 712 -32.80 -11.68 -33.82
N PHE A 713 -32.51 -12.75 -33.06
CA PHE A 713 -33.53 -13.56 -32.41
C PHE A 713 -34.34 -12.76 -31.39
N ILE A 714 -33.72 -12.04 -30.46
CA ILE A 714 -34.41 -11.20 -29.46
C ILE A 714 -35.25 -10.12 -30.15
N ARG A 715 -34.73 -9.47 -31.19
CA ARG A 715 -35.45 -8.46 -31.99
C ARG A 715 -36.65 -9.06 -32.72
N SER A 716 -36.55 -10.31 -33.16
CA SER A 716 -37.68 -11.03 -33.76
C SER A 716 -38.86 -11.18 -32.78
N LEU A 717 -38.60 -11.10 -31.47
CA LEU A 717 -39.62 -11.14 -30.40
C LEU A 717 -40.31 -9.78 -30.18
N GLY A 718 -39.85 -8.71 -30.84
CA GLY A 718 -40.03 -7.31 -30.44
C GLY A 718 -41.45 -6.78 -30.17
N ASN A 719 -42.51 -7.46 -30.57
CA ASN A 719 -43.90 -7.09 -30.23
C ASN A 719 -44.42 -7.75 -28.94
N TYR A 720 -43.70 -8.74 -28.42
CA TYR A 720 -44.13 -9.57 -27.28
C TYR A 720 -43.20 -9.46 -26.08
N VAL A 721 -41.91 -9.20 -26.30
CA VAL A 721 -40.89 -9.07 -25.25
C VAL A 721 -39.96 -7.90 -25.56
N LYS A 722 -39.84 -6.95 -24.63
CA LYS A 722 -38.81 -5.91 -24.64
C LYS A 722 -37.72 -6.30 -23.65
N VAL A 723 -36.51 -6.57 -24.14
CA VAL A 723 -35.35 -6.88 -23.31
C VAL A 723 -34.48 -5.62 -23.24
N ASN A 724 -34.30 -5.07 -22.04
CA ASN A 724 -33.32 -4.03 -21.78
C ASN A 724 -32.35 -4.57 -20.73
N PHE A 725 -31.15 -4.95 -21.16
CA PHE A 725 -30.15 -5.54 -20.27
C PHE A 725 -29.67 -4.57 -19.20
N GLU A 726 -29.59 -3.26 -19.47
CA GLU A 726 -29.25 -2.29 -18.44
C GLU A 726 -30.29 -2.27 -17.31
N THR A 727 -31.59 -2.28 -17.66
CA THR A 727 -32.66 -2.38 -16.66
C THR A 727 -32.66 -3.73 -15.94
N ILE A 728 -32.44 -4.84 -16.65
CA ILE A 728 -32.41 -6.18 -16.04
C ILE A 728 -31.23 -6.33 -15.08
N LEU A 729 -30.03 -5.90 -15.51
CA LEU A 729 -28.82 -5.91 -14.70
C LEU A 729 -28.97 -4.94 -13.51
N GLY A 730 -29.51 -3.75 -13.73
CA GLY A 730 -29.78 -2.77 -12.68
C GLY A 730 -30.75 -3.31 -11.62
N ASP A 731 -31.90 -3.85 -12.02
CA ASP A 731 -32.88 -4.43 -11.09
C ASP A 731 -32.32 -5.66 -10.34
N LEU A 732 -31.45 -6.44 -10.98
CA LEU A 732 -30.84 -7.62 -10.38
C LEU A 732 -29.73 -7.26 -9.40
N LEU A 733 -28.86 -6.33 -9.77
CA LEU A 733 -27.70 -5.94 -8.96
C LEU A 733 -28.05 -4.92 -7.89
N LEU A 734 -28.78 -3.87 -8.26
CA LEU A 734 -29.02 -2.70 -7.40
C LEU A 734 -30.39 -2.75 -6.72
N GLY A 735 -31.30 -3.59 -7.23
CA GLY A 735 -32.66 -3.73 -6.75
C GLY A 735 -33.64 -2.81 -7.46
N LYS A 736 -34.93 -2.99 -7.17
CA LYS A 736 -36.01 -2.21 -7.80
C LYS A 736 -36.74 -1.37 -6.75
N ALA A 737 -36.73 -0.05 -6.93
CA ALA A 737 -37.48 0.88 -6.10
C ALA A 737 -38.99 0.82 -6.41
N LYS A 738 -39.85 1.03 -5.41
CA LYS A 738 -41.27 1.30 -5.68
C LYS A 738 -41.40 2.66 -6.37
N PRO A 739 -42.38 2.85 -7.28
CA PRO A 739 -42.72 4.17 -7.79
C PRO A 739 -43.09 5.08 -6.61
N ALA A 740 -42.44 6.25 -6.51
CA ALA A 740 -42.68 7.19 -5.42
C ALA A 740 -44.14 7.68 -5.46
N THR A 741 -44.89 7.45 -4.38
CA THR A 741 -46.27 7.94 -4.25
C THR A 741 -46.36 9.34 -3.63
N ASP A 742 -45.30 9.80 -2.96
CA ASP A 742 -45.36 10.96 -2.07
C ASP A 742 -43.98 11.36 -1.51
N GLY A 743 -43.01 11.73 -2.37
CA GLY A 743 -41.84 12.58 -2.02
C GLY A 743 -40.93 12.21 -0.83
N GLY A 744 -41.14 11.07 -0.17
CA GLY A 744 -40.40 10.57 0.99
C GLY A 744 -39.59 9.32 0.66
N THR A 745 -39.00 8.71 1.71
CA THR A 745 -38.07 7.57 1.66
C THR A 745 -38.38 6.55 0.57
N VAL A 746 -37.39 6.25 -0.28
CA VAL A 746 -37.51 5.26 -1.36
C VAL A 746 -37.73 3.88 -0.76
N GLU A 747 -38.97 3.41 -0.77
CA GLU A 747 -39.30 2.06 -0.30
C GLU A 747 -38.94 1.06 -1.41
N MET A 748 -38.02 0.14 -1.12
CA MET A 748 -37.58 -0.86 -2.11
C MET A 748 -38.69 -1.89 -2.37
N GLU A 749 -39.06 -2.09 -3.64
CA GLU A 749 -39.97 -3.15 -4.06
C GLU A 749 -39.27 -4.51 -3.97
N LYS A 750 -37.96 -4.53 -4.27
CA LYS A 750 -37.10 -5.72 -4.25
C LYS A 750 -35.64 -5.32 -4.02
N GLU A 751 -34.96 -5.97 -3.08
CA GLU A 751 -33.51 -5.82 -2.85
C GLU A 751 -32.70 -6.51 -3.96
N GLY A 752 -31.59 -5.88 -4.37
CA GLY A 752 -30.65 -6.41 -5.36
C GLY A 752 -29.63 -7.38 -4.76
N LEU A 753 -28.79 -7.99 -5.61
CA LEU A 753 -27.66 -8.83 -5.17
C LEU A 753 -26.64 -8.02 -4.35
N ILE A 754 -26.43 -6.75 -4.72
CA ILE A 754 -25.71 -5.79 -3.88
C ILE A 754 -26.72 -5.27 -2.85
N SER A 755 -26.75 -5.94 -1.70
CA SER A 755 -27.66 -5.61 -0.60
C SER A 755 -27.42 -4.20 -0.04
N GLU A 756 -28.40 -3.63 0.65
CA GLU A 756 -28.21 -2.33 1.31
C GLU A 756 -27.10 -2.38 2.37
N LYS A 757 -26.90 -3.54 3.03
CA LYS A 757 -25.75 -3.77 3.90
C LYS A 757 -24.44 -3.65 3.13
N THR A 758 -24.30 -4.34 2.01
CA THR A 758 -23.10 -4.30 1.16
C THR A 758 -22.80 -2.89 0.66
N LYS A 759 -23.81 -2.15 0.21
CA LYS A 759 -23.65 -0.74 -0.22
C LYS A 759 -23.18 0.14 0.94
N ASN A 760 -23.73 -0.04 2.14
CA ASN A 760 -23.28 0.68 3.34
C ASN A 760 -21.85 0.33 3.74
N ASP A 761 -21.47 -0.96 3.67
CA ASP A 761 -20.11 -1.41 3.99
C ASP A 761 -19.09 -0.80 3.00
N ILE A 762 -19.40 -0.79 1.69
CA ILE A 762 -18.58 -0.14 0.66
C ILE A 762 -18.49 1.37 0.92
N ASN A 763 -19.61 2.03 1.25
CA ASN A 763 -19.59 3.47 1.51
C ASN A 763 -18.80 3.82 2.78
N ALA A 764 -18.92 3.01 3.84
CA ALA A 764 -18.16 3.19 5.07
C ALA A 764 -16.65 3.04 4.81
N PHE A 765 -16.26 2.10 3.95
CA PHE A 765 -14.87 1.98 3.49
C PHE A 765 -14.41 3.23 2.72
N LEU A 766 -15.19 3.70 1.75
CA LEU A 766 -14.87 4.91 1.00
C LEU A 766 -14.71 6.13 1.92
N LEU A 767 -15.60 6.28 2.90
CA LEU A 767 -15.51 7.36 3.88
C LEU A 767 -14.28 7.26 4.77
N LYS A 768 -13.93 6.05 5.18
CA LYS A 768 -12.71 5.81 5.95
C LYS A 768 -11.47 6.18 5.15
N LEU A 769 -11.41 5.78 3.88
CA LEU A 769 -10.33 6.12 2.97
C LEU A 769 -10.23 7.64 2.76
N THR A 770 -11.32 8.30 2.37
CA THR A 770 -11.32 9.75 2.14
C THR A 770 -11.03 10.53 3.42
N GLY A 771 -11.46 10.02 4.58
CA GLY A 771 -11.19 10.63 5.86
C GLY A 771 -9.73 10.46 6.31
N ALA A 772 -9.10 9.32 6.00
CA ALA A 772 -7.72 9.05 6.35
C ALA A 772 -6.71 9.78 5.45
N VAL A 773 -7.06 10.01 4.20
CA VAL A 773 -6.28 10.81 3.24
C VAL A 773 -6.54 12.31 3.42
N GLY A 774 -7.78 12.69 3.76
CA GLY A 774 -8.19 14.09 3.77
C GLY A 774 -7.85 14.87 5.05
N VAL A 775 -7.63 14.18 6.18
CA VAL A 775 -7.36 14.82 7.47
C VAL A 775 -6.23 14.08 8.17
N ASP A 776 -5.07 14.75 8.31
CA ASP A 776 -4.06 14.27 9.24
C ASP A 776 -4.51 14.49 10.70
N LYS A 777 -4.32 13.45 11.51
CA LYS A 777 -4.60 13.43 12.95
C LYS A 777 -3.40 12.97 13.75
N ASN A 778 -2.31 12.58 13.09
CA ASN A 778 -1.14 11.98 13.72
C ASN A 778 -0.23 13.04 14.33
N PHE A 779 0.04 14.12 13.59
CA PHE A 779 0.75 15.29 14.06
C PHE A 779 -0.01 16.54 13.63
N ALA A 780 0.41 17.73 14.08
CA ALA A 780 -0.42 18.94 13.93
C ALA A 780 0.05 19.89 12.84
N GLU A 781 1.35 19.83 12.51
CA GLU A 781 2.08 20.69 11.59
C GLU A 781 3.20 19.86 10.93
N ASP A 782 2.98 19.36 9.72
CA ASP A 782 3.97 18.55 8.98
C ASP A 782 5.11 19.39 8.40
N ASN A 783 4.80 20.66 8.15
CA ASN A 783 5.68 21.61 7.51
C ASN A 783 6.11 22.71 8.47
N ASN A 784 7.40 23.07 8.42
CA ASN A 784 7.95 24.22 9.15
C ASN A 784 7.69 24.18 10.67
N THR A 785 7.86 23.01 11.27
CA THR A 785 7.58 22.75 12.68
C THR A 785 8.86 22.64 13.53
N THR A 786 8.71 22.59 14.86
CA THR A 786 9.81 22.28 15.78
C THR A 786 9.39 21.22 16.77
N ILE A 787 10.08 20.08 16.73
CA ILE A 787 9.91 19.01 17.70
C ILE A 787 10.86 19.26 18.87
N ALA A 788 10.39 19.11 20.11
CA ALA A 788 11.20 19.24 21.30
C ALA A 788 11.14 17.95 22.14
N SER A 789 12.30 17.53 22.66
CA SER A 789 12.45 16.33 23.46
C SER A 789 13.31 16.60 24.70
N LEU A 790 12.97 15.95 25.80
CA LEU A 790 13.74 15.99 27.05
C LEU A 790 13.96 14.57 27.53
N TRP A 791 15.22 14.17 27.66
CA TRP A 791 15.58 12.88 28.22
C TRP A 791 16.78 13.00 29.16
N SER A 792 16.94 12.02 30.04
CA SER A 792 18.08 11.99 30.97
C SER A 792 19.22 11.25 30.30
N LEU A 793 20.42 11.84 30.28
CA LEU A 793 21.62 11.03 30.11
C LEU A 793 21.55 9.96 31.19
N GLY A 794 21.67 8.68 30.79
CA GLY A 794 21.89 7.62 31.77
C GLY A 794 22.96 8.14 32.72
N THR A 795 22.70 8.12 34.03
CA THR A 795 23.67 8.65 35.00
C THR A 795 25.03 8.07 34.61
N SER A 796 26.11 8.83 34.70
CA SER A 796 27.48 8.35 34.44
C SER A 796 27.90 7.12 35.25
N THR A 797 26.97 6.55 36.03
CA THR A 797 27.03 5.23 36.64
C THR A 797 26.28 4.17 35.83
N GLY A 798 25.16 4.41 35.15
CA GLY A 798 24.34 3.37 34.49
C GLY A 798 25.03 2.62 33.35
N ALA A 799 25.53 3.32 32.33
CA ALA A 799 26.22 2.70 31.19
C ALA A 799 27.55 2.02 31.59
N LEU A 800 28.30 2.64 32.50
CA LEU A 800 29.48 2.04 33.15
C LEU A 800 29.09 0.81 33.97
N THR A 801 28.00 0.87 34.73
CA THR A 801 27.53 -0.22 35.61
C THR A 801 27.01 -1.40 34.82
N GLU A 802 26.35 -1.20 33.68
CA GLU A 802 25.90 -2.30 32.81
C GLU A 802 27.06 -2.99 32.09
N SER A 803 27.99 -2.24 31.50
CA SER A 803 29.20 -2.83 30.89
C SER A 803 30.10 -3.50 31.92
N ILE A 804 30.26 -2.89 33.10
CA ILE A 804 30.96 -3.51 34.25
C ILE A 804 30.22 -4.77 34.70
N ALA A 805 28.90 -4.73 34.89
CA ALA A 805 28.12 -5.89 35.34
C ALA A 805 28.11 -7.03 34.30
N SER A 806 28.06 -6.70 33.01
CA SER A 806 28.14 -7.69 31.93
C SER A 806 29.51 -8.38 31.92
N ALA A 807 30.60 -7.60 31.96
CA ALA A 807 31.95 -8.16 32.03
C ALA A 807 32.22 -8.91 33.36
N GLU A 808 31.63 -8.47 34.48
CA GLU A 808 31.68 -9.17 35.77
C GLU A 808 30.88 -10.48 35.80
N SER A 809 29.85 -10.60 34.95
CA SER A 809 29.04 -11.82 34.85
C SER A 809 29.72 -12.96 34.08
N ILE A 810 30.81 -12.67 33.39
CA ILE A 810 31.59 -13.68 32.67
C ILE A 810 32.33 -14.56 33.67
N ASP A 811 32.08 -15.87 33.63
CA ASP A 811 32.88 -16.83 34.38
C ASP A 811 34.27 -16.97 33.74
N LEU A 812 35.20 -16.13 34.20
CA LEU A 812 36.57 -16.08 33.71
C LEU A 812 37.34 -17.39 33.96
N SER A 813 36.85 -18.30 34.80
CA SER A 813 37.49 -19.61 35.03
C SER A 813 37.41 -20.56 33.83
N LEU A 814 36.57 -20.25 32.83
CA LEU A 814 36.42 -21.02 31.60
C LEU A 814 37.44 -20.66 30.52
N TYR A 815 38.33 -19.70 30.79
CA TYR A 815 39.25 -19.11 29.82
C TYR A 815 40.70 -19.20 30.31
N THR A 816 41.66 -18.99 29.40
CA THR A 816 43.09 -18.98 29.73
C THR A 816 43.42 -17.81 30.67
N ASP A 817 44.36 -18.04 31.60
CA ASP A 817 44.79 -17.05 32.59
C ASP A 817 45.18 -15.71 31.96
N GLU A 818 45.85 -15.73 30.81
CA GLU A 818 46.28 -14.53 30.09
C GLU A 818 45.08 -13.69 29.57
N SER A 819 44.10 -14.34 28.94
CA SER A 819 42.92 -13.66 28.42
C SER A 819 41.97 -13.18 29.55
N ALA A 820 41.85 -13.95 30.64
CA ALA A 820 41.10 -13.56 31.82
C ALA A 820 41.72 -12.34 32.55
N GLN A 821 43.06 -12.29 32.60
CA GLN A 821 43.79 -11.17 33.19
C GLN A 821 43.63 -9.88 32.38
N ALA A 822 43.56 -9.97 31.05
CA ALA A 822 43.29 -8.83 30.18
C ALA A 822 41.90 -8.20 30.47
N VAL A 823 40.86 -9.02 30.59
CA VAL A 823 39.50 -8.57 30.98
C VAL A 823 39.52 -7.92 32.37
N THR A 824 40.20 -8.54 33.33
CA THR A 824 40.32 -8.01 34.71
C THR A 824 41.02 -6.64 34.74
N THR A 825 42.06 -6.45 33.94
CA THR A 825 42.83 -5.20 33.87
C THR A 825 42.01 -4.09 33.22
N ALA A 826 41.30 -4.40 32.13
CA ALA A 826 40.41 -3.44 31.49
C ALA A 826 39.21 -3.07 32.38
N LEU A 827 38.63 -4.04 33.11
CA LEU A 827 37.59 -3.80 34.13
C LEU A 827 38.08 -2.84 35.21
N GLN A 828 39.31 -3.01 35.69
CA GLN A 828 39.88 -2.12 36.69
C GLN A 828 40.08 -0.70 36.13
N LYS A 829 40.58 -0.58 34.90
CA LYS A 829 40.77 0.72 34.22
C LYS A 829 39.46 1.47 34.06
N VAL A 830 38.40 0.76 33.66
CA VAL A 830 37.05 1.32 33.52
C VAL A 830 36.47 1.75 34.87
N ARG A 831 36.69 0.97 35.95
CA ARG A 831 36.26 1.34 37.32
C ARG A 831 36.97 2.56 37.89
N GLU A 832 38.21 2.83 37.47
CA GLU A 832 39.02 3.95 37.97
C GLU A 832 38.66 5.28 37.29
N LEU A 833 37.94 5.26 36.16
CA LEU A 833 37.45 6.46 35.48
C LEU A 833 36.29 7.10 36.28
N ARG A 834 36.56 8.28 36.84
CA ARG A 834 35.59 9.07 37.60
C ARG A 834 34.82 10.04 36.72
N LEU A 835 33.71 10.58 37.26
CA LEU A 835 32.82 11.66 36.79
C LEU A 835 33.46 12.90 36.09
N ALA A 836 34.79 13.00 36.03
CA ALA A 836 35.55 14.10 35.43
C ALA A 836 36.42 13.68 34.23
N ALA A 837 36.39 12.40 33.82
CA ALA A 837 37.07 11.94 32.60
C ALA A 837 36.38 12.51 31.35
N SER A 838 37.16 12.84 30.33
CA SER A 838 36.63 13.25 29.02
C SER A 838 35.95 12.07 28.31
N GLN A 839 35.01 12.36 27.41
CA GLN A 839 34.30 11.31 26.66
C GLN A 839 35.27 10.42 25.87
N THR A 840 36.35 10.98 25.31
CA THR A 840 37.40 10.23 24.61
C THR A 840 38.13 9.24 25.52
N GLU A 841 38.35 9.57 26.79
CA GLU A 841 39.00 8.67 27.76
C GLU A 841 38.06 7.53 28.18
N ILE A 842 36.76 7.81 28.27
CA ILE A 842 35.72 6.81 28.55
C ILE A 842 35.57 5.85 27.37
N ASP A 843 35.44 6.39 26.15
CA ASP A 843 35.31 5.60 24.92
C ASP A 843 36.55 4.70 24.71
N ALA A 844 37.76 5.23 24.95
CA ALA A 844 38.98 4.44 24.85
C ALA A 844 39.04 3.28 25.85
N ALA A 845 38.57 3.49 27.08
CA ALA A 845 38.56 2.46 28.12
C ALA A 845 37.45 1.42 27.92
N LEU A 846 36.27 1.82 27.44
CA LEU A 846 35.20 0.89 27.06
C LEU A 846 35.61 0.05 25.85
N ALA A 847 36.19 0.66 24.81
CA ALA A 847 36.72 -0.08 23.66
C ALA A 847 37.82 -1.08 24.05
N GLU A 848 38.65 -0.75 25.04
CA GLU A 848 39.66 -1.66 25.58
C GLU A 848 39.04 -2.81 26.38
N LEU A 849 37.96 -2.55 27.14
CA LEU A 849 37.19 -3.59 27.83
C LEU A 849 36.48 -4.52 26.85
N ASP A 850 35.80 -3.99 25.84
CA ASP A 850 35.11 -4.78 24.81
C ASP A 850 36.10 -5.63 24.03
N LYS A 851 37.26 -5.06 23.67
CA LYS A 851 38.35 -5.80 23.02
C LYS A 851 38.92 -6.90 23.91
N ALA A 852 39.06 -6.66 25.21
CA ALA A 852 39.52 -7.66 26.15
C ALA A 852 38.51 -8.81 26.29
N VAL A 853 37.21 -8.51 26.37
CA VAL A 853 36.14 -9.50 26.44
C VAL A 853 36.05 -10.32 25.15
N ALA A 854 36.13 -9.68 23.98
CA ALA A 854 36.15 -10.37 22.69
C ALA A 854 37.42 -11.23 22.51
N GLY A 855 38.51 -10.89 23.21
CA GLY A 855 39.79 -11.61 23.20
C GLY A 855 39.87 -12.81 24.15
N LEU A 856 38.77 -13.23 24.77
CA LEU A 856 38.73 -14.39 25.67
C LEU A 856 39.00 -15.70 24.92
N VAL A 857 40.00 -16.45 25.37
CA VAL A 857 40.44 -17.71 24.73
C VAL A 857 40.18 -18.88 25.67
N LYS A 858 39.39 -19.87 25.25
CA LYS A 858 39.17 -21.10 26.02
C LYS A 858 40.41 -21.99 25.99
N PRO A 859 40.80 -22.66 27.10
CA PRO A 859 41.89 -23.61 27.08
C PRO A 859 41.57 -24.80 26.17
N THR A 860 42.49 -25.16 25.28
CA THR A 860 42.32 -26.30 24.37
C THR A 860 42.28 -27.61 25.15
N PRO A 861 41.32 -28.53 24.88
CA PRO A 861 41.30 -29.84 25.52
C PRO A 861 42.52 -30.66 25.10
N VAL A 862 43.14 -31.36 26.05
CA VAL A 862 44.13 -32.41 25.74
C VAL A 862 43.37 -33.64 25.23
N ASP A 863 43.76 -34.08 24.04
CA ASP A 863 43.12 -35.11 23.23
C ASP A 863 43.42 -36.53 23.78
N GLU A 864 42.39 -37.28 24.14
CA GLU A 864 42.43 -38.75 24.27
C GLU A 864 41.51 -39.38 23.21
N GLY A 865 42.11 -39.85 22.11
CA GLY A 865 41.84 -41.17 21.52
C GLY A 865 40.52 -41.46 20.78
N GLN A 866 40.64 -41.50 19.44
CA GLN A 866 40.09 -42.50 18.49
C GLN A 866 38.56 -42.74 18.44
N THR A 867 37.86 -42.44 17.34
CA THR A 867 37.61 -43.25 16.11
C THR A 867 36.37 -42.59 15.45
N GLY A 868 36.05 -42.54 14.16
CA GLY A 868 36.50 -43.20 12.94
C GLY A 868 35.30 -43.22 11.96
N ASP A 869 35.26 -42.25 11.03
CA ASP A 869 34.74 -42.29 9.63
C ASP A 869 33.23 -42.54 9.34
N PRO A 870 32.73 -42.32 8.09
CA PRO A 870 31.69 -41.33 7.82
C PRO A 870 30.50 -41.96 7.04
N THR A 871 29.41 -41.23 6.79
CA THR A 871 28.63 -41.49 5.57
C THR A 871 27.93 -40.23 5.10
N ASP A 872 27.99 -40.10 3.78
CA ASP A 872 27.65 -38.98 2.94
C ASP A 872 26.32 -39.23 2.21
N ASN A 873 25.61 -38.15 1.93
CA ASN A 873 24.80 -37.89 0.73
C ASN A 873 23.50 -38.68 0.43
N ARG A 874 22.36 -37.95 0.31
CA ARG A 874 21.76 -37.56 -1.00
C ARG A 874 20.35 -36.93 -0.94
N THR A 875 20.26 -35.75 -1.56
CA THR A 875 19.26 -35.22 -2.52
C THR A 875 17.78 -35.12 -2.14
N ALA A 876 17.24 -33.89 -2.21
CA ALA A 876 15.84 -33.60 -2.52
C ALA A 876 15.76 -32.90 -3.89
N GLU A 877 14.80 -33.35 -4.69
CA GLU A 877 14.60 -33.04 -6.11
C GLU A 877 14.06 -31.63 -6.35
N GLN A 878 14.58 -31.01 -7.42
CA GLN A 878 14.02 -29.83 -8.07
C GLN A 878 12.73 -30.18 -8.83
N THR A 879 11.68 -29.43 -8.56
CA THR A 879 10.57 -29.12 -9.48
C THR A 879 10.25 -27.64 -9.21
N GLY A 880 9.93 -26.75 -10.14
CA GLY A 880 9.55 -26.83 -11.53
C GLY A 880 8.83 -25.50 -11.82
N ASN A 881 9.59 -24.59 -12.40
CA ASN A 881 9.31 -23.24 -12.91
C ASN A 881 7.84 -22.83 -13.17
N GLY A 882 7.48 -21.61 -12.75
CA GLY A 882 6.29 -20.88 -13.18
C GLY A 882 6.51 -19.37 -13.05
N ASN A 883 6.82 -18.71 -14.17
CA ASN A 883 6.94 -17.25 -14.26
C ASN A 883 5.56 -16.60 -14.06
N LEU A 884 5.34 -16.02 -12.88
CA LEU A 884 4.23 -15.10 -12.62
C LEU A 884 4.62 -13.68 -13.12
N PRO A 885 3.73 -12.98 -13.85
CA PRO A 885 3.98 -11.59 -14.25
C PRO A 885 3.93 -10.66 -13.04
N LYS A 886 4.78 -9.64 -13.10
CA LYS A 886 4.99 -8.62 -12.06
C LYS A 886 3.86 -7.60 -12.13
N THR A 887 3.15 -7.43 -11.01
CA THR A 887 2.15 -6.38 -10.82
C THR A 887 2.89 -5.07 -10.62
N GLY A 888 2.73 -4.13 -11.56
CA GLY A 888 3.19 -2.75 -11.37
C GLY A 888 2.40 -2.10 -10.23
N ASP A 889 3.12 -1.51 -9.29
CA ASP A 889 2.58 -0.72 -8.19
C ASP A 889 1.81 0.48 -8.72
N THR A 890 0.49 0.43 -8.59
CA THR A 890 -0.35 1.63 -8.59
C THR A 890 -1.53 1.41 -7.65
N GLY A 891 -1.37 1.87 -6.41
CA GLY A 891 -2.43 1.92 -5.42
C GLY A 891 -3.55 2.82 -5.90
N LEU A 892 -4.57 2.24 -6.54
CA LEU A 892 -5.82 2.93 -6.81
C LEU A 892 -7.00 2.14 -6.24
N PHE A 893 -7.55 2.68 -5.15
CA PHE A 893 -8.52 2.04 -4.26
C PHE A 893 -9.96 1.92 -4.83
N VAL A 894 -10.19 2.31 -6.09
CA VAL A 894 -11.53 2.32 -6.73
C VAL A 894 -11.80 1.08 -7.60
N VAL A 895 -10.74 0.36 -7.98
CA VAL A 895 -10.74 -0.83 -8.86
C VAL A 895 -11.50 -2.05 -8.31
N PRO A 896 -11.52 -2.32 -6.99
CA PRO A 896 -12.18 -3.51 -6.44
C PRO A 896 -13.70 -3.53 -6.67
N ILE A 897 -14.30 -2.34 -6.66
CA ILE A 897 -15.72 -2.13 -6.86
C ILE A 897 -16.09 -2.48 -8.31
N ILE A 898 -15.21 -2.23 -9.27
CA ILE A 898 -15.44 -2.47 -10.69
C ILE A 898 -15.30 -3.97 -11.01
N ALA A 899 -14.28 -4.63 -10.46
CA ALA A 899 -14.12 -6.09 -10.57
C ALA A 899 -15.28 -6.85 -9.87
N LEU A 900 -15.75 -6.35 -8.73
CA LEU A 900 -16.96 -6.84 -8.06
C LEU A 900 -18.19 -6.67 -8.97
N ILE A 901 -18.37 -5.49 -9.59
CA ILE A 901 -19.50 -5.25 -10.49
C ILE A 901 -19.42 -6.12 -11.73
N LEU A 902 -18.25 -6.26 -12.37
CA LEU A 902 -18.01 -7.14 -13.51
C LEU A 902 -18.30 -8.62 -13.17
N GLY A 903 -17.85 -9.08 -12.00
CA GLY A 903 -18.15 -10.41 -11.47
C GLY A 903 -19.63 -10.65 -11.17
N LEU A 904 -20.30 -9.66 -10.59
CA LEU A 904 -21.74 -9.69 -10.31
C LEU A 904 -22.59 -9.60 -11.59
N THR A 905 -22.12 -8.94 -12.64
CA THR A 905 -22.82 -8.94 -13.94
C THR A 905 -22.73 -10.27 -14.68
N LEU A 906 -21.62 -11.01 -14.55
CA LEU A 906 -21.55 -12.40 -15.02
C LEU A 906 -22.59 -13.28 -14.29
N ILE A 907 -22.78 -13.06 -12.97
CA ILE A 907 -23.88 -13.66 -12.19
C ILE A 907 -25.24 -13.27 -12.75
N ALA A 908 -25.40 -12.03 -13.20
CA ALA A 908 -26.68 -11.54 -13.69
C ALA A 908 -27.11 -12.16 -15.04
N THR A 909 -26.15 -12.61 -15.86
CA THR A 909 -26.38 -13.49 -17.02
C THR A 909 -26.83 -14.90 -16.64
N ALA A 910 -26.43 -15.39 -15.46
CA ALA A 910 -26.79 -16.73 -14.96
C ALA A 910 -28.05 -16.73 -14.05
N ALA A 911 -28.41 -15.59 -13.46
CA ALA A 911 -29.39 -15.49 -12.37
C ALA A 911 -30.61 -14.60 -12.69
N ALA A 912 -30.98 -14.46 -13.96
CA ALA A 912 -32.24 -13.84 -14.36
C ALA A 912 -33.45 -14.75 -14.03
N THR A 913 -33.59 -15.18 -12.78
CA THR A 913 -34.83 -15.72 -12.20
C THR A 913 -34.77 -15.77 -10.67
N LYS A 914 -35.42 -14.82 -9.98
CA LYS A 914 -36.45 -15.13 -8.97
C LYS A 914 -37.18 -13.88 -8.46
N ARG A 915 -38.41 -14.09 -8.02
CA ARG A 915 -39.17 -13.23 -7.09
C ARG A 915 -39.62 -14.07 -5.87
N ASN A 916 -39.45 -13.47 -4.69
CA ASN A 916 -40.18 -13.54 -3.41
C ASN A 916 -40.18 -14.74 -2.41
N LYS A 917 -39.67 -14.40 -1.21
CA LYS A 917 -40.14 -14.54 0.20
C LYS A 917 -40.63 -15.91 0.72
N ARG A 918 -39.73 -16.62 1.42
CA ARG A 918 -39.90 -17.25 2.76
C ARG A 918 -38.72 -18.20 3.05
N ILE A 919 -37.55 -17.69 3.46
CA ILE A 919 -36.49 -18.55 4.02
C ILE A 919 -35.85 -17.83 5.21
N SER A 920 -36.55 -17.85 6.34
CA SER A 920 -35.96 -17.58 7.65
C SER A 920 -36.52 -18.51 8.74
N ALA A 921 -37.20 -19.59 8.36
CA ALA A 921 -37.87 -20.51 9.30
C ALA A 921 -37.44 -21.99 9.22
N ILE A 922 -36.55 -22.40 8.30
CA ILE A 922 -36.22 -23.84 8.11
C ILE A 922 -34.78 -24.20 8.54
N LEU A 923 -33.87 -23.24 8.75
CA LEU A 923 -32.49 -23.52 9.19
C LEU A 923 -32.27 -23.42 10.71
N ARG A 924 -33.28 -23.80 11.52
CA ARG A 924 -33.13 -24.01 12.98
C ARG A 924 -33.48 -25.42 13.46
N LYS A 925 -33.70 -26.37 12.55
CA LYS A 925 -33.83 -27.79 12.89
C LYS A 925 -33.17 -28.67 11.84
N ARG A 926 -31.84 -28.73 11.87
CA ARG A 926 -31.07 -29.97 11.87
C ARG A 926 -29.64 -29.67 12.26
#